data_AF-E5C5M2-F1
#
_entry.id   AF-E5C5M2-F1
#
_cell.length_a   1.000
_cell.length_b   1.000
_cell.length_c   1.000
_cell.angle_alpha   90.00
_cell.angle_beta   90.00
_cell.angle_gamma   90.00
#
_symmetry.space_group_name_H-M   'P 1'
#
loop_
_entity.id
_entity.type
_entity.pdbx_description
1 polymer ?
#
loop_
_entity_poly.entity_id
_entity_poly.type
_entity_poly.pdbx_seq_one_letter_code
_entity_poly.pdbx_strand_id
1 'polypeptide(L)'
;MKSYWWVCFLLFYRFCISCTENEGSREAMMNPDEVQMAINITTRTTNDPEVLNVNETRISRIRVYIFDGTSLDKMYYWTLTETSGFYATPVFTVKAATGKSLCAIVNEPTDMNTRAILESVDHPNDLIDVQYQIADYLTTQANVPEYTTDYCLPMYGEVKGIDVSKGMTQTRNMTVDRAVARVDVYMRKEAGNKEEVLIPNGLMVTGGAETGYVSPAKVGNYASSTIDITREAVKSIPEETSTKDKGILAYSFYLPEMECKDRKLNLKLDGYDSIDLGGDSDNSGGAVLEKLERNHVYQLLCRFKTKMPALDINLTVCPWIALEPNIDKIYGDIHIINCFIVPPGGRVHIPMDGVYKAWAQLDEFEHAPIPDGEVMVEVLWQDEIGVMTDHSIKVMNASLRDKAYVIVETGEKMGNAVITMKVNGEIYWSWHIWCTDYNPNLKNGQQELNGYVWMDRNIGATYNSYNEEGGVRSKGFLYQWGRKDLFPPAKGWEKAEADKELYGITGELKSFSKTPVAVLNNISNSVHNPMTFYTSSDSWYTVNEKLADYSLRYLWNTKLGKKTLFDPCPAGWRVPAPKNVEDSPWPDDSIVLYKEMKGFGFNVSNVYYPAAGYRLNSTGDIMMDINLNTPYNYWGRYWSGNLRRSFTMTLTCVVAWGERPEVTGETYGVYAKLERASAASVRCVKE
;
A
#
# COMPACT_ATOMS: atom_id res chain seq x y z
N MET A 1 -4.57 -68.69 1.07
CA MET A 1 -3.22 -68.68 0.46
C MET A 1 -3.43 -68.49 -1.03
N LYS A 2 -2.94 -67.36 -1.60
CA LYS A 2 -2.42 -67.14 -2.99
C LYS A 2 -3.26 -67.72 -4.16
N SER A 3 -3.54 -67.05 -5.28
CA SER A 3 -2.76 -66.07 -6.06
C SER A 3 -3.40 -65.97 -7.47
N TYR A 4 -3.49 -64.75 -8.05
CA TYR A 4 -3.38 -64.38 -9.49
C TYR A 4 -4.30 -65.09 -10.53
N TRP A 5 -4.83 -64.51 -11.61
CA TRP A 5 -4.47 -63.37 -12.46
C TRP A 5 -5.70 -63.11 -13.39
N TRP A 6 -6.41 -62.00 -13.24
CA TRP A 6 -6.41 -60.79 -14.09
C TRP A 6 -6.99 -60.90 -15.51
N VAL A 7 -8.00 -60.06 -15.69
CA VAL A 7 -8.80 -59.74 -16.86
C VAL A 7 -8.10 -58.62 -17.64
N CYS A 8 -7.63 -58.89 -18.85
CA CYS A 8 -6.97 -57.91 -19.73
C CYS A 8 -7.71 -57.83 -21.08
N PHE A 9 -8.79 -57.04 -21.15
CA PHE A 9 -9.39 -56.68 -22.45
C PHE A 9 -9.85 -55.22 -22.58
N LEU A 10 -9.42 -54.30 -21.70
CA LEU A 10 -9.74 -52.87 -21.79
C LEU A 10 -8.50 -51.98 -21.49
N LEU A 11 -7.37 -52.25 -22.17
CA LEU A 11 -6.09 -51.55 -21.94
C LEU A 11 -5.31 -51.27 -23.24
N PHE A 12 -5.97 -50.78 -24.31
CA PHE A 12 -5.27 -50.41 -25.55
C PHE A 12 -5.72 -49.09 -26.21
N TYR A 13 -6.22 -48.11 -25.43
CA TYR A 13 -6.35 -46.72 -25.92
C TYR A 13 -6.00 -45.62 -24.91
N ARG A 14 -5.33 -45.97 -23.80
CA ARG A 14 -4.75 -44.97 -22.89
C ARG A 14 -3.43 -45.52 -22.38
N PHE A 15 -2.31 -45.10 -22.98
CA PHE A 15 -1.00 -44.80 -22.38
C PHE A 15 0.06 -44.70 -23.50
N CYS A 16 1.11 -43.90 -23.23
CA CYS A 16 2.10 -43.31 -24.15
C CYS A 16 1.54 -42.08 -24.89
N ILE A 17 1.90 -40.84 -24.56
CA ILE A 17 3.26 -40.33 -24.40
C ILE A 17 3.36 -39.40 -23.17
N SER A 18 4.19 -39.82 -22.22
CA SER A 18 5.01 -38.93 -21.39
C SER A 18 6.40 -39.02 -21.99
N CYS A 19 6.95 -37.90 -22.43
CA CYS A 19 8.38 -37.67 -22.62
C CYS A 19 8.62 -36.16 -22.57
N THR A 20 9.47 -35.75 -21.64
CA THR A 20 10.24 -34.50 -21.66
C THR A 20 11.06 -34.41 -22.94
N GLU A 21 10.89 -33.35 -23.73
CA GLU A 21 11.89 -32.93 -24.73
C GLU A 21 11.86 -31.41 -24.90
N ASN A 22 13.05 -30.83 -24.71
CA ASN A 22 13.44 -29.50 -25.16
C ASN A 22 13.48 -29.54 -26.69
N GLU A 23 12.73 -28.66 -27.39
CA GLU A 23 13.08 -28.00 -28.66
C GLU A 23 11.83 -27.51 -29.42
N GLY A 24 11.94 -26.29 -29.98
CA GLY A 24 11.34 -25.98 -31.27
C GLY A 24 9.92 -25.40 -31.24
N SER A 25 9.86 -24.08 -31.39
CA SER A 25 8.69 -23.30 -31.78
C SER A 25 7.79 -23.98 -32.83
N ARG A 26 6.60 -24.41 -32.39
CA ARG A 26 5.40 -24.51 -33.23
C ARG A 26 4.23 -23.97 -32.44
N GLU A 27 3.87 -22.71 -32.69
CA GLU A 27 2.60 -22.14 -32.27
C GLU A 27 1.48 -23.01 -32.85
N ALA A 28 0.78 -23.74 -31.99
CA ALA A 28 -0.50 -24.31 -32.35
C ALA A 28 -1.41 -23.13 -32.75
N MET A 29 -1.96 -23.16 -33.97
CA MET A 29 -2.92 -22.16 -34.43
C MET A 29 -4.06 -22.06 -33.40
N MET A 30 -4.07 -20.98 -32.64
CA MET A 30 -5.12 -20.67 -31.67
C MET A 30 -6.46 -20.59 -32.41
N ASN A 31 -7.51 -21.19 -31.85
CA ASN A 31 -8.86 -21.02 -32.36
C ASN A 31 -9.15 -19.50 -32.45
N PRO A 32 -9.57 -18.95 -33.60
CA PRO A 32 -9.72 -17.49 -33.80
C PRO A 32 -10.72 -16.81 -32.84
N ASP A 33 -11.51 -17.58 -32.08
CA ASP A 33 -12.45 -17.09 -31.07
C ASP A 33 -11.92 -17.21 -29.62
N GLU A 34 -10.74 -17.80 -29.42
CA GLU A 34 -10.09 -17.90 -28.11
C GLU A 34 -9.08 -16.78 -27.87
N VAL A 35 -8.92 -16.38 -26.61
CA VAL A 35 -8.06 -15.29 -26.14
C VAL A 35 -7.20 -15.80 -24.99
N GLN A 36 -5.92 -15.47 -24.99
CA GLN A 36 -5.01 -15.82 -23.90
C GLN A 36 -5.28 -14.97 -22.65
N MET A 37 -5.35 -15.62 -21.49
CA MET A 37 -5.60 -14.99 -20.20
C MET A 37 -4.67 -15.59 -19.12
N ALA A 38 -4.30 -14.76 -18.15
CA ALA A 38 -3.66 -15.19 -16.91
C ALA A 38 -4.36 -14.51 -15.72
N ILE A 39 -4.36 -15.16 -14.56
CA ILE A 39 -4.95 -14.61 -13.34
C ILE A 39 -3.89 -14.56 -12.24
N ASN A 40 -3.79 -13.41 -11.59
CA ASN A 40 -3.05 -13.24 -10.36
C ASN A 40 -4.03 -13.36 -9.18
N ILE A 41 -3.93 -14.45 -8.43
CA ILE A 41 -4.78 -14.74 -7.27
C ILE A 41 -4.01 -14.39 -6.02
N THR A 42 -4.61 -13.55 -5.17
CA THR A 42 -4.02 -13.13 -3.90
C THR A 42 -4.97 -13.44 -2.75
N THR A 43 -4.45 -14.08 -1.71
CA THR A 43 -5.17 -14.21 -0.43
C THR A 43 -5.07 -12.89 0.33
N ARG A 44 -6.14 -12.48 1.02
CA ARG A 44 -6.05 -11.32 1.91
C ARG A 44 -5.07 -11.63 3.06
N THR A 45 -3.97 -10.88 3.12
CA THR A 45 -3.05 -10.84 4.27
C THR A 45 -3.78 -10.27 5.47
N THR A 46 -3.83 -11.01 6.57
CA THR A 46 -4.53 -10.67 7.81
C THR A 46 -3.85 -9.48 8.50
N ASN A 47 -4.65 -8.65 9.17
CA ASN A 47 -4.22 -7.50 9.99
C ASN A 47 -4.15 -7.85 11.48
N ASP A 48 -4.07 -9.13 11.80
CA ASP A 48 -3.82 -9.53 13.16
C ASP A 48 -2.31 -9.41 13.44
N PRO A 49 -1.87 -8.63 14.44
CA PRO A 49 -0.48 -8.68 14.90
C PRO A 49 -0.03 -10.09 15.31
N GLU A 50 -0.97 -11.01 15.54
CA GLU A 50 -0.73 -12.42 15.86
C GLU A 50 -1.13 -13.35 14.70
N VAL A 51 -0.49 -13.20 13.53
CA VAL A 51 -0.53 -14.27 12.49
C VAL A 51 -0.15 -15.58 13.18
N LEU A 52 -1.13 -16.47 13.40
CA LEU A 52 -0.90 -17.70 14.16
C LEU A 52 0.15 -18.55 13.46
N ASN A 53 0.06 -18.62 12.13
CA ASN A 53 1.03 -19.28 11.27
C ASN A 53 0.79 -18.93 9.78
N VAL A 54 1.68 -19.39 8.92
CA VAL A 54 1.65 -19.20 7.46
C VAL A 54 0.46 -19.90 6.76
N ASN A 55 -0.17 -20.88 7.41
CA ASN A 55 -1.22 -21.73 6.83
C ASN A 55 -2.51 -20.98 6.54
N GLU A 56 -2.77 -19.90 7.28
CA GLU A 56 -3.94 -19.04 7.05
C GLU A 56 -3.95 -18.49 5.63
N THR A 57 -2.80 -18.16 5.05
CA THR A 57 -2.68 -17.55 3.70
C THR A 57 -2.37 -18.57 2.62
N ARG A 58 -2.18 -19.83 2.98
CA ARG A 58 -1.59 -20.84 2.11
C ARG A 58 -2.52 -21.21 0.96
N ILE A 59 -2.05 -21.13 -0.27
CA ILE A 59 -2.75 -21.61 -1.47
C ILE A 59 -2.15 -22.93 -1.92
N SER A 60 -2.87 -24.03 -1.78
CA SER A 60 -2.45 -25.38 -2.21
C SER A 60 -3.17 -25.90 -3.45
N ARG A 61 -4.39 -25.43 -3.68
CA ARG A 61 -5.25 -25.85 -4.79
C ARG A 61 -6.07 -24.67 -5.28
N ILE A 62 -6.29 -24.60 -6.58
CA ILE A 62 -7.09 -23.54 -7.20
C ILE A 62 -7.97 -24.16 -8.28
N ARG A 63 -9.26 -23.85 -8.22
CA ARG A 63 -10.22 -24.06 -9.30
C ARG A 63 -10.78 -22.72 -9.75
N VAL A 64 -10.73 -22.44 -11.05
CA VAL A 64 -11.30 -21.23 -11.64
C VAL A 64 -12.38 -21.60 -12.64
N TYR A 65 -13.54 -20.97 -12.51
CA TYR A 65 -14.62 -20.99 -13.48
C TYR A 65 -14.70 -19.65 -14.18
N ILE A 66 -14.86 -19.67 -15.50
CA ILE A 66 -15.14 -18.50 -16.32
C ILE A 66 -16.53 -18.71 -16.92
N PHE A 67 -17.47 -17.82 -16.61
CA PHE A 67 -18.83 -17.86 -17.12
C PHE A 67 -19.07 -16.76 -18.14
N ASP A 68 -19.87 -17.09 -19.16
CA ASP A 68 -20.44 -16.17 -20.13
C ASP A 68 -21.94 -16.05 -19.85
N GLY A 69 -22.32 -15.01 -19.10
CA GLY A 69 -23.65 -14.92 -18.52
C GLY A 69 -23.93 -16.11 -17.59
N THR A 70 -24.82 -17.00 -18.01
CA THR A 70 -25.27 -18.17 -17.25
C THR A 70 -24.59 -19.47 -17.65
N SER A 71 -23.73 -19.46 -18.67
CA SER A 71 -23.09 -20.68 -19.20
C SER A 71 -21.61 -20.72 -18.87
N LEU A 72 -21.09 -21.88 -18.48
CA LEU A 72 -19.66 -22.09 -18.33
C LEU A 72 -18.94 -21.96 -19.68
N ASP A 73 -17.98 -21.05 -19.75
CA ASP A 73 -17.03 -20.97 -20.87
C ASP A 73 -15.95 -22.04 -20.69
N LYS A 74 -15.20 -21.94 -19.58
CA LYS A 74 -14.16 -22.91 -19.20
C LYS A 74 -13.95 -23.01 -17.70
N MET A 75 -13.43 -24.16 -17.29
CA MET A 75 -12.96 -24.42 -15.93
C MET A 75 -11.50 -24.88 -15.96
N TYR A 76 -10.70 -24.35 -15.05
CA TYR A 76 -9.30 -24.70 -14.86
C TYR A 76 -9.02 -25.13 -13.43
N TYR A 77 -8.12 -26.10 -13.27
CA TYR A 77 -7.74 -26.64 -11.97
C TYR A 77 -6.23 -26.82 -11.85
N TRP A 78 -5.67 -26.40 -10.71
CA TRP A 78 -4.25 -26.51 -10.38
C TRP A 78 -4.03 -27.02 -8.95
N THR A 79 -3.03 -27.89 -8.79
CA THR A 79 -2.49 -28.32 -7.50
C THR A 79 -1.05 -27.82 -7.37
N LEU A 80 -0.69 -27.31 -6.19
CA LEU A 80 0.57 -26.60 -5.96
C LEU A 80 1.44 -27.36 -4.95
N THR A 81 2.75 -27.41 -5.21
CA THR A 81 3.75 -28.08 -4.36
C THR A 81 4.38 -27.17 -3.32
N GLU A 82 4.43 -25.86 -3.56
CA GLU A 82 4.90 -24.84 -2.61
C GLU A 82 3.94 -23.64 -2.65
N THR A 83 3.54 -23.18 -1.47
CA THR A 83 2.26 -22.48 -1.32
C THR A 83 2.45 -21.18 -0.55
N SER A 84 2.40 -20.07 -1.29
CA SER A 84 2.44 -18.70 -0.77
C SER A 84 1.03 -18.08 -0.78
N GLY A 85 0.86 -16.92 -0.15
CA GLY A 85 -0.39 -16.14 -0.21
C GLY A 85 -0.73 -15.53 -1.58
N PHE A 86 0.09 -15.80 -2.59
CA PHE A 86 -0.04 -15.33 -3.96
C PHE A 86 0.21 -16.46 -4.95
N TYR A 87 -0.55 -16.47 -6.04
CA TYR A 87 -0.32 -17.38 -7.16
C TYR A 87 -0.68 -16.72 -8.49
N ALA A 88 0.26 -16.72 -9.43
CA ALA A 88 0.01 -16.38 -10.83
C ALA A 88 -0.25 -17.66 -11.63
N THR A 89 -1.42 -17.77 -12.25
CA THR A 89 -1.73 -18.93 -13.09
C THR A 89 -0.84 -18.96 -14.33
N PRO A 90 -0.55 -20.15 -14.89
CA PRO A 90 -0.11 -20.26 -16.28
C PRO A 90 -1.10 -19.55 -17.22
N VAL A 91 -0.61 -19.13 -18.38
CA VAL A 91 -1.48 -18.59 -19.44
C VAL A 91 -2.41 -19.69 -19.95
N PHE A 92 -3.70 -19.41 -19.99
CA PHE A 92 -4.76 -20.30 -20.50
C PHE A 92 -5.65 -19.55 -21.50
N THR A 93 -6.62 -20.21 -22.15
CA THR A 93 -7.42 -19.60 -23.23
C THR A 93 -8.91 -19.55 -22.92
N VAL A 94 -9.59 -18.43 -23.15
CA VAL A 94 -11.05 -18.27 -22.94
C VAL A 94 -11.72 -17.70 -24.19
N LYS A 95 -13.04 -17.83 -24.36
CA LYS A 95 -13.72 -17.22 -25.52
C LYS A 95 -13.77 -15.70 -25.38
N ALA A 96 -13.70 -14.99 -26.49
CA ALA A 96 -13.91 -13.54 -26.48
C ALA A 96 -15.39 -13.20 -26.23
N ALA A 97 -15.70 -12.47 -25.15
CA ALA A 97 -17.02 -11.89 -24.89
C ALA A 97 -16.91 -10.73 -23.89
N THR A 98 -17.92 -9.87 -23.84
CA THR A 98 -18.05 -8.79 -22.85
C THR A 98 -18.89 -9.24 -21.66
N GLY A 99 -18.59 -8.75 -20.46
CA GLY A 99 -19.42 -9.00 -19.28
C GLY A 99 -19.29 -10.40 -18.67
N LYS A 100 -18.20 -11.14 -18.91
CA LYS A 100 -17.96 -12.44 -18.29
C LYS A 100 -17.79 -12.33 -16.77
N SER A 101 -17.97 -13.44 -16.06
CA SER A 101 -17.61 -13.54 -14.64
C SER A 101 -16.56 -14.62 -14.41
N LEU A 102 -15.73 -14.40 -13.39
CA LEU A 102 -14.67 -15.30 -12.96
C LEU A 102 -14.90 -15.64 -11.50
N CYS A 103 -14.95 -16.93 -11.18
CA CYS A 103 -15.08 -17.42 -9.81
C CYS A 103 -13.89 -18.33 -9.51
N ALA A 104 -13.17 -18.08 -8.41
CA ALA A 104 -12.12 -18.96 -7.93
C ALA A 104 -12.50 -19.61 -6.60
N ILE A 105 -12.30 -20.92 -6.51
CA ILE A 105 -12.31 -21.69 -5.28
C ILE A 105 -10.86 -22.06 -4.99
N VAL A 106 -10.38 -21.68 -3.81
CA VAL A 106 -9.01 -21.96 -3.36
C VAL A 106 -9.07 -22.90 -2.17
N ASN A 107 -8.18 -23.88 -2.18
CA ASN A 107 -8.15 -24.98 -1.22
C ASN A 107 -9.51 -25.68 -1.13
N GLU A 108 -10.06 -26.11 -2.26
CA GLU A 108 -11.33 -26.84 -2.30
C GLU A 108 -11.33 -28.11 -1.42
N PRO A 109 -12.52 -28.56 -0.95
CA PRO A 109 -12.65 -29.81 -0.21
C PRO A 109 -12.18 -30.99 -1.06
N THR A 110 -11.56 -31.97 -0.42
CA THR A 110 -10.99 -33.15 -1.11
C THR A 110 -11.92 -34.36 -1.10
N ASP A 111 -13.08 -34.26 -0.47
CA ASP A 111 -14.05 -35.35 -0.43
C ASP A 111 -14.64 -35.61 -1.84
N MET A 112 -14.93 -36.88 -2.11
CA MET A 112 -15.35 -37.32 -3.45
C MET A 112 -16.69 -36.71 -3.89
N ASN A 113 -17.60 -36.40 -2.95
CA ASN A 113 -18.92 -35.91 -3.28
C ASN A 113 -18.84 -34.43 -3.71
N THR A 114 -18.15 -33.59 -2.93
CA THR A 114 -17.96 -32.18 -3.27
C THR A 114 -17.14 -32.04 -4.55
N ARG A 115 -16.13 -32.90 -4.75
CA ARG A 115 -15.38 -32.93 -6.01
C ARG A 115 -16.27 -33.21 -7.21
N ALA A 116 -17.19 -34.18 -7.10
CA ALA A 116 -18.13 -34.48 -8.18
C ALA A 116 -19.05 -33.29 -8.50
N ILE A 117 -19.51 -32.57 -7.46
CA ILE A 117 -20.31 -31.34 -7.62
C ILE A 117 -19.50 -30.26 -8.34
N LEU A 118 -18.25 -30.02 -7.92
CA LEU A 118 -17.35 -29.04 -8.55
C LEU A 118 -17.00 -29.38 -10.00
N GLU A 119 -16.88 -30.67 -10.32
CA GLU A 119 -16.65 -31.11 -11.70
C GLU A 119 -17.91 -31.00 -12.59
N SER A 120 -19.11 -30.92 -12.00
CA SER A 120 -20.38 -30.78 -12.72
C SER A 120 -20.93 -29.35 -12.84
N VAL A 121 -20.27 -28.34 -12.25
CA VAL A 121 -20.70 -26.93 -12.35
C VAL A 121 -20.76 -26.49 -13.79
N ASP A 122 -21.93 -26.03 -14.25
CA ASP A 122 -22.11 -25.42 -15.58
C ASP A 122 -22.79 -24.04 -15.52
N HIS A 123 -23.29 -23.66 -14.34
CA HIS A 123 -23.95 -22.40 -14.06
C HIS A 123 -23.38 -21.71 -12.79
N PRO A 124 -23.27 -20.37 -12.73
CA PRO A 124 -22.74 -19.67 -11.55
C PRO A 124 -23.46 -20.03 -10.23
N ASN A 125 -24.77 -20.22 -10.30
CA ASN A 125 -25.60 -20.60 -9.13
C ASN A 125 -25.24 -21.99 -8.56
N ASP A 126 -24.63 -22.89 -9.31
CA ASP A 126 -24.23 -24.20 -8.78
C ASP A 126 -23.18 -24.05 -7.67
N LEU A 127 -22.42 -22.95 -7.69
CA LEU A 127 -21.42 -22.61 -6.68
C LEU A 127 -22.03 -22.17 -5.34
N ILE A 128 -23.31 -21.77 -5.32
CA ILE A 128 -24.00 -21.30 -4.11
C ILE A 128 -24.18 -22.44 -3.10
N ASP A 129 -24.37 -23.66 -3.59
CA ASP A 129 -24.66 -24.84 -2.78
C ASP A 129 -23.44 -25.70 -2.46
N VAL A 130 -22.24 -25.27 -2.89
CA VAL A 130 -21.00 -25.97 -2.59
C VAL A 130 -20.67 -25.80 -1.11
N GLN A 131 -20.81 -26.88 -0.37
CA GLN A 131 -20.53 -26.96 1.06
C GLN A 131 -19.12 -27.50 1.34
N TYR A 132 -18.63 -27.24 2.55
CA TYR A 132 -17.44 -27.86 3.09
C TYR A 132 -17.62 -28.15 4.59
N GLN A 133 -16.93 -29.16 5.12
CA GLN A 133 -16.87 -29.40 6.57
C GLN A 133 -15.60 -28.77 7.14
N ILE A 134 -15.70 -28.08 8.28
CA ILE A 134 -14.53 -27.49 8.93
C ILE A 134 -13.49 -28.55 9.34
N ALA A 135 -13.96 -29.74 9.69
CA ALA A 135 -13.15 -30.90 10.06
C ALA A 135 -12.27 -31.45 8.92
N ASP A 136 -12.61 -31.16 7.65
CA ASP A 136 -11.79 -31.55 6.50
C ASP A 136 -10.50 -30.70 6.40
N TYR A 137 -10.50 -29.54 7.05
CA TYR A 137 -9.39 -28.57 7.02
C TYR A 137 -8.62 -28.50 8.33
N LEU A 138 -9.30 -28.69 9.46
CA LEU A 138 -8.74 -28.49 10.79
C LEU A 138 -8.96 -29.73 11.65
N THR A 139 -7.90 -30.23 12.28
CA THR A 139 -8.03 -31.24 13.33
C THR A 139 -8.45 -30.57 14.64
N THR A 140 -9.05 -31.31 15.58
CA THR A 140 -9.44 -30.78 16.89
C THR A 140 -8.25 -30.23 17.71
N GLN A 141 -7.03 -30.68 17.41
CA GLN A 141 -5.78 -30.18 18.01
C GLN A 141 -5.27 -28.86 17.37
N ALA A 142 -5.79 -28.45 16.21
CA ALA A 142 -5.33 -27.25 15.48
C ALA A 142 -5.84 -25.92 16.08
N ASN A 143 -6.69 -25.98 17.10
CA ASN A 143 -7.38 -24.83 17.72
C ASN A 143 -6.71 -24.33 19.02
N VAL A 144 -5.43 -24.69 19.24
CA VAL A 144 -4.61 -24.13 20.32
C VAL A 144 -3.36 -23.52 19.68
N PRO A 145 -3.00 -22.26 19.98
CA PRO A 145 -1.83 -21.57 19.39
C PRO A 145 -0.49 -22.33 19.54
N GLU A 146 -0.43 -23.30 20.45
CA GLU A 146 0.77 -24.06 20.80
C GLU A 146 0.99 -25.31 19.91
N TYR A 147 -0.03 -25.76 19.17
CA TYR A 147 0.06 -26.94 18.29
C TYR A 147 0.16 -26.50 16.82
N THR A 148 1.36 -26.63 16.24
CA THR A 148 1.59 -26.34 14.81
C THR A 148 1.21 -27.56 13.96
N THR A 149 -0.04 -27.61 13.50
CA THR A 149 -0.46 -28.58 12.47
C THR A 149 -0.52 -27.90 11.10
N ASP A 150 -0.15 -28.66 10.06
CA ASP A 150 -0.18 -28.19 8.68
C ASP A 150 -1.61 -28.19 8.13
N TYR A 151 -2.18 -27.02 7.80
CA TYR A 151 -3.54 -26.92 7.23
C TYR A 151 -3.63 -25.88 6.11
N CYS A 152 -4.77 -25.83 5.41
CA CYS A 152 -5.10 -24.78 4.45
C CYS A 152 -6.57 -24.41 4.69
N LEU A 153 -6.96 -23.15 4.50
CA LEU A 153 -8.35 -22.74 4.71
C LEU A 153 -9.09 -22.64 3.37
N PRO A 154 -10.38 -23.01 3.29
CA PRO A 154 -11.19 -22.80 2.10
C PRO A 154 -11.34 -21.31 1.82
N MET A 155 -11.19 -20.90 0.57
CA MET A 155 -11.36 -19.50 0.15
C MET A 155 -12.13 -19.39 -1.16
N TYR A 156 -12.78 -18.23 -1.35
CA TYR A 156 -13.56 -17.93 -2.53
C TYR A 156 -13.33 -16.49 -2.99
N GLY A 157 -13.31 -16.28 -4.31
CA GLY A 157 -13.26 -14.96 -4.91
C GLY A 157 -14.08 -14.91 -6.20
N GLU A 158 -14.69 -13.76 -6.47
CA GLU A 158 -15.50 -13.54 -7.67
C GLU A 158 -15.20 -12.15 -8.27
N VAL A 159 -15.10 -12.08 -9.60
CA VAL A 159 -15.00 -10.84 -10.37
C VAL A 159 -16.03 -10.89 -11.50
N LYS A 160 -16.90 -9.89 -11.59
CA LYS A 160 -17.96 -9.78 -12.62
C LYS A 160 -17.64 -8.69 -13.62
N GLY A 161 -18.28 -8.73 -14.79
CA GLY A 161 -18.17 -7.65 -15.79
C GLY A 161 -16.84 -7.64 -16.53
N ILE A 162 -16.20 -8.81 -16.71
CA ILE A 162 -14.91 -8.93 -17.37
C ILE A 162 -15.10 -8.92 -18.88
N ASP A 163 -14.52 -7.91 -19.53
CA ASP A 163 -14.42 -7.87 -20.98
C ASP A 163 -13.18 -8.63 -21.46
N VAL A 164 -13.41 -9.56 -22.39
CA VAL A 164 -12.39 -10.39 -23.03
C VAL A 164 -12.38 -10.08 -24.52
N SER A 165 -11.54 -9.14 -24.92
CA SER A 165 -11.30 -8.77 -26.33
C SER A 165 -10.25 -9.64 -27.01
N LYS A 166 -10.43 -9.90 -28.31
CA LYS A 166 -9.40 -10.54 -29.15
C LYS A 166 -8.12 -9.69 -29.20
N GLY A 167 -6.94 -10.31 -29.19
CA GLY A 167 -5.65 -9.61 -29.24
C GLY A 167 -4.60 -10.21 -28.30
N MET A 168 -3.84 -9.35 -27.63
CA MET A 168 -2.77 -9.72 -26.70
C MET A 168 -3.28 -10.47 -25.46
N THR A 169 -2.39 -11.21 -24.79
CA THR A 169 -2.67 -11.88 -23.50
C THR A 169 -3.19 -10.88 -22.46
N GLN A 170 -4.29 -11.24 -21.79
CA GLN A 170 -4.91 -10.40 -20.77
C GLN A 170 -4.65 -10.95 -19.37
N THR A 171 -4.00 -10.15 -18.52
CA THR A 171 -3.83 -10.50 -17.11
C THR A 171 -4.96 -9.89 -16.28
N ARG A 172 -5.52 -10.66 -15.35
CA ARG A 172 -6.56 -10.23 -14.41
C ARG A 172 -6.11 -10.46 -12.98
N ASN A 173 -6.42 -9.52 -12.09
CA ASN A 173 -6.16 -9.67 -10.66
C ASN A 173 -7.44 -10.11 -9.96
N MET A 174 -7.32 -11.02 -9.00
CA MET A 174 -8.40 -11.50 -8.17
C MET A 174 -7.93 -11.63 -6.73
N THR A 175 -8.79 -11.23 -5.80
CA THR A 175 -8.62 -11.47 -4.37
C THR A 175 -9.57 -12.57 -3.92
N VAL A 176 -9.11 -13.42 -3.01
CA VAL A 176 -9.93 -14.47 -2.39
C VAL A 176 -10.02 -14.30 -0.87
N ASP A 177 -11.21 -14.59 -0.35
CA ASP A 177 -11.58 -14.44 1.06
C ASP A 177 -11.76 -15.81 1.69
N ARG A 178 -11.28 -15.99 2.93
CA ARG A 178 -11.50 -17.23 3.67
C ARG A 178 -12.99 -17.44 3.88
N ALA A 179 -13.48 -18.65 3.70
CA ALA A 179 -14.88 -18.99 3.96
C ALA A 179 -15.19 -19.16 5.47
N VAL A 180 -14.17 -19.02 6.33
CA VAL A 180 -14.25 -19.16 7.79
C VAL A 180 -14.01 -17.83 8.50
N ALA A 181 -14.54 -17.71 9.71
CA ALA A 181 -14.15 -16.76 10.74
C ALA A 181 -13.22 -17.44 11.76
N ARG A 182 -12.47 -16.65 12.52
CA ARG A 182 -11.66 -17.09 13.65
C ARG A 182 -12.10 -16.36 14.92
N VAL A 183 -12.04 -17.05 16.06
CA VAL A 183 -12.39 -16.51 17.38
C VAL A 183 -11.19 -16.70 18.29
N ASP A 184 -10.67 -15.60 18.81
CA ASP A 184 -9.55 -15.55 19.75
C ASP A 184 -10.07 -15.29 21.16
N VAL A 185 -9.60 -16.05 22.14
CA VAL A 185 -9.95 -15.87 23.55
C VAL A 185 -8.71 -15.45 24.31
N TYR A 186 -8.67 -14.18 24.70
CA TYR A 186 -7.63 -13.59 25.51
C TYR A 186 -8.00 -13.60 27.00
N MET A 187 -7.01 -13.80 27.86
CA MET A 187 -7.22 -13.91 29.31
C MET A 187 -6.26 -13.01 30.10
N ARG A 188 -6.80 -12.27 31.07
CA ARG A 188 -6.04 -11.48 32.05
C ARG A 188 -6.73 -11.46 33.41
N LYS A 189 -6.00 -11.24 34.50
CA LYS A 189 -6.60 -11.03 35.83
C LYS A 189 -6.56 -9.56 36.24
N GLU A 190 -7.50 -9.17 37.08
CA GLU A 190 -7.64 -7.81 37.62
C GLU A 190 -6.33 -7.31 38.26
N ALA A 191 -6.01 -6.04 38.03
CA ALA A 191 -4.81 -5.43 38.60
C ALA A 191 -4.79 -5.54 40.13
N GLY A 192 -3.72 -6.08 40.70
CA GLY A 192 -3.61 -6.32 42.14
C GLY A 192 -4.20 -7.65 42.61
N ASN A 193 -4.75 -8.47 41.71
CA ASN A 193 -5.09 -9.86 42.01
C ASN A 193 -3.80 -10.70 42.12
N LYS A 194 -3.36 -10.94 43.36
CA LYS A 194 -2.13 -11.70 43.66
C LYS A 194 -2.31 -13.22 43.62
N GLU A 195 -3.52 -13.72 43.44
CA GLU A 195 -3.76 -15.17 43.34
C GLU A 195 -3.22 -15.72 42.02
N GLU A 196 -2.73 -16.95 42.04
CA GLU A 196 -2.35 -17.66 40.83
C GLU A 196 -3.63 -18.18 40.15
N VAL A 197 -3.94 -17.61 38.98
CA VAL A 197 -5.04 -18.07 38.13
C VAL A 197 -4.44 -18.72 36.90
N LEU A 198 -4.85 -19.95 36.62
CA LEU A 198 -4.36 -20.73 35.50
C LEU A 198 -5.36 -20.66 34.35
N ILE A 199 -4.86 -20.74 33.12
CA ILE A 199 -5.73 -20.92 31.95
C ILE A 199 -6.53 -22.23 32.14
N PRO A 200 -7.87 -22.22 32.03
CA PRO A 200 -8.69 -23.43 32.09
C PRO A 200 -8.21 -24.46 31.07
N ASN A 201 -8.34 -25.76 31.35
CA ASN A 201 -7.83 -26.82 30.47
C ASN A 201 -8.74 -27.11 29.28
N GLY A 202 -10.03 -26.77 29.39
CA GLY A 202 -11.03 -26.98 28.35
C GLY A 202 -11.81 -25.71 28.03
N LEU A 203 -12.05 -25.51 26.74
CA LEU A 203 -13.03 -24.60 26.18
C LEU A 203 -14.03 -25.42 25.35
N MET A 204 -15.30 -25.36 25.73
CA MET A 204 -16.41 -25.99 25.02
C MET A 204 -17.17 -24.92 24.24
N VAL A 205 -17.25 -25.07 22.92
CA VAL A 205 -18.00 -24.17 22.03
C VAL A 205 -19.26 -24.89 21.57
N THR A 206 -20.42 -24.39 21.93
CA THR A 206 -21.71 -24.97 21.56
C THR A 206 -22.44 -24.07 20.57
N GLY A 207 -23.09 -24.69 19.58
CA GLY A 207 -23.89 -23.99 18.58
C GLY A 207 -23.11 -23.43 17.40
N GLY A 208 -21.82 -23.77 17.26
CA GLY A 208 -21.01 -23.43 16.09
C GLY A 208 -21.37 -24.27 14.87
N ALA A 209 -21.39 -23.68 13.67
CA ALA A 209 -21.64 -24.43 12.44
C ALA A 209 -20.49 -25.41 12.15
N GLU A 210 -20.79 -26.67 11.84
CA GLU A 210 -19.78 -27.64 11.36
C GLU A 210 -19.56 -27.53 9.84
N THR A 211 -20.62 -27.14 9.13
CA THR A 211 -20.66 -27.02 7.67
C THR A 211 -20.70 -25.57 7.25
N GLY A 212 -19.83 -25.19 6.32
CA GLY A 212 -19.82 -23.88 5.66
C GLY A 212 -20.14 -23.97 4.18
N TYR A 213 -20.32 -22.80 3.55
CA TYR A 213 -20.48 -22.67 2.10
C TYR A 213 -19.28 -21.93 1.53
N VAL A 214 -18.76 -22.43 0.40
CA VAL A 214 -17.60 -21.81 -0.25
C VAL A 214 -17.97 -20.43 -0.80
N SER A 215 -19.13 -20.30 -1.45
CA SER A 215 -19.68 -19.00 -1.88
C SER A 215 -20.32 -18.21 -0.72
N PRO A 216 -20.24 -16.87 -0.70
CA PRO A 216 -20.84 -16.03 0.36
C PRO A 216 -22.37 -15.90 0.27
N ALA A 217 -23.02 -16.54 -0.71
CA ALA A 217 -24.46 -16.43 -0.91
C ALA A 217 -25.28 -17.14 0.19
N LYS A 218 -24.67 -18.06 0.94
CA LYS A 218 -25.29 -18.80 2.04
C LYS A 218 -24.35 -18.87 3.24
N VAL A 219 -24.94 -19.01 4.41
CA VAL A 219 -24.24 -19.18 5.68
C VAL A 219 -24.50 -20.58 6.23
N GLY A 220 -23.57 -21.09 7.03
CA GLY A 220 -23.71 -22.37 7.70
C GLY A 220 -24.95 -22.39 8.60
N ASN A 221 -25.62 -23.54 8.64
CA ASN A 221 -26.74 -23.74 9.54
C ASN A 221 -26.24 -23.96 10.96
N TYR A 222 -27.03 -23.50 11.93
CA TYR A 222 -26.85 -23.87 13.33
C TYR A 222 -26.90 -25.40 13.46
N ALA A 223 -25.88 -25.96 14.09
CA ALA A 223 -25.86 -27.35 14.53
C ALA A 223 -25.87 -27.37 16.05
N SER A 224 -26.52 -28.37 16.67
CA SER A 224 -26.40 -28.62 18.12
C SER A 224 -25.04 -29.22 18.49
N SER A 225 -24.02 -28.96 17.66
CA SER A 225 -22.69 -29.50 17.78
C SER A 225 -21.96 -28.82 18.92
N THR A 226 -21.04 -29.60 19.49
CA THR A 226 -20.14 -29.16 20.54
C THR A 226 -18.72 -29.36 20.03
N ILE A 227 -17.94 -28.29 20.01
CA ILE A 227 -16.52 -28.33 19.70
C ILE A 227 -15.78 -28.22 21.04
N ASP A 228 -15.17 -29.33 21.45
CA ASP A 228 -14.33 -29.40 22.65
C ASP A 228 -12.88 -29.11 22.29
N ILE A 229 -12.32 -28.05 22.88
CA ILE A 229 -10.93 -27.63 22.69
C ILE A 229 -10.21 -27.83 24.01
N THR A 230 -9.24 -28.75 24.03
CA THR A 230 -8.45 -29.08 25.22
C THR A 230 -7.00 -28.67 25.05
N ARG A 231 -6.35 -28.20 26.11
CA ARG A 231 -4.92 -27.87 26.14
C ARG A 231 -4.18 -28.70 27.20
N GLU A 232 -2.94 -29.08 26.91
CA GLU A 232 -2.08 -29.81 27.85
C GLU A 232 -1.19 -28.90 28.72
N ALA A 233 -0.85 -27.69 28.24
CA ALA A 233 0.07 -26.79 28.94
C ALA A 233 -0.66 -25.85 29.91
N VAL A 234 -0.30 -25.91 31.19
CA VAL A 234 -0.81 -25.02 32.24
C VAL A 234 0.04 -23.74 32.28
N LYS A 235 -0.53 -22.61 31.88
CA LYS A 235 0.11 -21.28 31.97
C LYS A 235 -0.65 -20.40 32.97
N SER A 236 0.10 -19.59 33.72
CA SER A 236 -0.46 -18.57 34.60
C SER A 236 -0.99 -17.40 33.78
N ILE A 237 -2.17 -16.90 34.16
CA ILE A 237 -2.81 -15.73 33.55
C ILE A 237 -2.18 -14.46 34.13
N PRO A 238 -1.69 -13.53 33.28
CA PRO A 238 -1.03 -12.32 33.76
C PRO A 238 -2.02 -11.30 34.36
N GLU A 239 -1.54 -10.47 35.29
CA GLU A 239 -2.27 -9.28 35.74
C GLU A 239 -2.37 -8.26 34.60
N GLU A 240 -3.51 -7.58 34.50
CA GLU A 240 -3.68 -6.50 33.55
C GLU A 240 -2.77 -5.32 33.92
N THR A 241 -2.07 -4.78 32.93
CA THR A 241 -1.16 -3.64 33.09
C THR A 241 -1.80 -2.32 32.66
N SER A 242 -2.87 -2.38 31.87
CA SER A 242 -3.63 -1.22 31.40
C SER A 242 -5.00 -1.63 30.85
N THR A 243 -5.87 -0.66 30.59
CA THR A 243 -7.17 -0.90 29.97
C THR A 243 -7.07 -1.53 28.57
N LYS A 244 -5.97 -1.32 27.85
CA LYS A 244 -5.71 -1.86 26.51
C LYS A 244 -4.96 -3.20 26.49
N ASP A 245 -4.55 -3.70 27.66
CA ASP A 245 -3.79 -4.95 27.76
C ASP A 245 -4.67 -6.15 27.42
N LYS A 246 -4.37 -6.89 26.36
CA LYS A 246 -5.18 -8.07 25.99
C LYS A 246 -4.94 -9.24 26.95
N GLY A 247 -3.80 -9.30 27.64
CA GLY A 247 -3.38 -10.49 28.40
C GLY A 247 -2.78 -11.55 27.48
N ILE A 248 -3.02 -12.83 27.80
CA ILE A 248 -2.48 -13.97 27.04
C ILE A 248 -3.55 -14.55 26.10
N LEU A 249 -3.18 -14.84 24.84
CA LEU A 249 -4.01 -15.63 23.93
C LEU A 249 -4.09 -17.07 24.44
N ALA A 250 -5.25 -17.46 24.95
CA ALA A 250 -5.47 -18.77 25.57
C ALA A 250 -5.99 -19.81 24.58
N TYR A 251 -6.92 -19.41 23.70
CA TYR A 251 -7.56 -20.24 22.69
C TYR A 251 -7.71 -19.47 21.38
N SER A 252 -7.63 -20.16 20.24
CA SER A 252 -7.99 -19.60 18.94
C SER A 252 -8.53 -20.69 18.03
N PHE A 253 -9.74 -20.52 17.52
CA PHE A 253 -10.43 -21.54 16.74
C PHE A 253 -11.21 -20.94 15.57
N TYR A 254 -11.52 -21.77 14.57
CA TYR A 254 -12.23 -21.34 13.38
C TYR A 254 -13.64 -21.90 13.32
N LEU A 255 -14.55 -21.10 12.78
CA LEU A 255 -15.92 -21.49 12.47
C LEU A 255 -16.29 -21.03 11.06
N PRO A 256 -17.12 -21.77 10.32
CA PRO A 256 -17.79 -21.25 9.14
C PRO A 256 -18.58 -19.97 9.43
N GLU A 257 -18.81 -19.17 8.40
CA GLU A 257 -19.76 -18.06 8.47
C GLU A 257 -21.15 -18.54 8.88
N MET A 258 -21.75 -17.91 9.89
CA MET A 258 -23.01 -18.35 10.48
C MET A 258 -23.75 -17.20 11.17
N GLU A 259 -25.07 -17.31 11.30
CA GLU A 259 -25.85 -16.42 12.17
C GLU A 259 -25.59 -16.76 13.65
N CYS A 260 -25.42 -15.74 14.50
CA CYS A 260 -25.26 -15.91 15.95
C CYS A 260 -26.31 -15.15 16.76
N LYS A 261 -27.34 -14.60 16.10
CA LYS A 261 -28.50 -13.96 16.75
C LYS A 261 -29.14 -14.89 17.80
N ASP A 262 -29.69 -14.28 18.86
CA ASP A 262 -30.40 -14.95 19.95
C ASP A 262 -29.53 -15.90 20.79
N ARG A 263 -28.25 -15.54 21.03
CA ARG A 263 -27.31 -16.30 21.89
C ARG A 263 -27.04 -17.73 21.42
N LYS A 264 -27.02 -17.93 20.10
CA LYS A 264 -26.85 -19.27 19.52
C LYS A 264 -25.43 -19.81 19.61
N LEU A 265 -24.42 -18.99 19.87
CA LEU A 265 -23.04 -19.43 20.03
C LEU A 265 -22.61 -19.24 21.49
N ASN A 266 -22.27 -20.33 22.18
CA ASN A 266 -21.94 -20.29 23.60
C ASN A 266 -20.57 -20.91 23.87
N LEU A 267 -19.74 -20.22 24.66
CA LEU A 267 -18.39 -20.61 25.01
C LEU A 267 -18.34 -20.89 26.50
N LYS A 268 -18.04 -22.13 26.88
CA LYS A 268 -17.93 -22.54 28.28
C LYS A 268 -16.49 -22.92 28.60
N LEU A 269 -15.88 -22.16 29.50
CA LEU A 269 -14.58 -22.46 30.07
C LEU A 269 -14.76 -23.40 31.27
N ASP A 270 -13.89 -24.40 31.40
CA ASP A 270 -13.93 -25.33 32.53
C ASP A 270 -13.89 -24.60 33.87
N GLY A 271 -14.93 -24.80 34.70
CA GLY A 271 -15.05 -24.19 36.02
C GLY A 271 -15.63 -22.76 36.05
N TYR A 272 -16.09 -22.23 34.92
CA TYR A 272 -16.66 -20.88 34.80
C TYR A 272 -18.06 -20.90 34.15
N ASP A 273 -18.80 -19.80 34.34
CA ASP A 273 -20.06 -19.56 33.67
C ASP A 273 -19.88 -19.45 32.15
N SER A 274 -20.93 -19.80 31.42
CA SER A 274 -20.90 -19.79 29.96
C SER A 274 -21.01 -18.38 29.41
N ILE A 275 -20.27 -18.11 28.34
CA ILE A 275 -20.21 -16.85 27.61
C ILE A 275 -21.10 -16.99 26.37
N ASP A 276 -22.21 -16.26 26.34
CA ASP A 276 -23.06 -16.19 25.16
C ASP A 276 -22.50 -15.16 24.17
N LEU A 277 -22.35 -15.52 22.91
CA LEU A 277 -22.04 -14.60 21.82
C LEU A 277 -23.30 -14.37 20.99
N GLY A 278 -23.76 -13.12 20.98
CA GLY A 278 -24.86 -12.62 20.15
C GLY A 278 -26.16 -12.38 20.91
N GLY A 279 -26.95 -11.40 20.45
CA GLY A 279 -28.25 -11.03 21.03
C GLY A 279 -28.23 -10.06 22.22
N ASP A 280 -27.07 -9.70 22.77
CA ASP A 280 -26.93 -8.77 23.90
C ASP A 280 -26.24 -7.45 23.52
N SER A 281 -26.57 -6.39 24.28
CA SER A 281 -25.99 -5.04 24.15
C SER A 281 -24.68 -4.87 24.92
N ASP A 282 -24.28 -5.89 25.68
CA ASP A 282 -23.17 -5.82 26.65
C ASP A 282 -21.79 -6.03 26.01
N ASN A 283 -21.74 -6.12 24.67
CA ASN A 283 -20.51 -6.15 23.89
C ASN A 283 -19.90 -4.75 23.83
N SER A 284 -18.57 -4.65 23.80
CA SER A 284 -17.83 -3.38 23.96
C SER A 284 -18.10 -2.33 22.87
N GLY A 285 -18.78 -2.70 21.78
CA GLY A 285 -19.23 -1.82 20.71
C GLY A 285 -20.68 -1.30 20.87
N GLY A 286 -21.42 -1.71 21.90
CA GLY A 286 -22.81 -1.33 22.13
C GLY A 286 -23.81 -1.83 21.08
N ALA A 287 -23.39 -2.77 20.23
CA ALA A 287 -24.19 -3.34 19.14
C ALA A 287 -24.29 -4.86 19.26
N VAL A 288 -25.45 -5.39 18.88
CA VAL A 288 -25.74 -6.82 18.90
C VAL A 288 -24.93 -7.53 17.82
N LEU A 289 -24.18 -8.57 18.18
CA LEU A 289 -23.52 -9.45 17.20
C LEU A 289 -24.55 -10.42 16.61
N GLU A 290 -25.07 -10.11 15.42
CA GLU A 290 -26.10 -10.93 14.76
C GLU A 290 -25.52 -12.06 13.89
N LYS A 291 -24.28 -11.90 13.42
CA LYS A 291 -23.61 -12.82 12.49
C LYS A 291 -22.10 -12.91 12.74
N LEU A 292 -21.58 -14.13 12.64
CA LEU A 292 -20.16 -14.41 12.50
C LEU A 292 -19.82 -14.40 11.01
N GLU A 293 -19.22 -13.31 10.54
CA GLU A 293 -18.93 -13.10 9.13
C GLU A 293 -17.73 -13.92 8.69
N ARG A 294 -17.78 -14.50 7.48
CA ARG A 294 -16.60 -15.13 6.90
C ARG A 294 -15.48 -14.11 6.84
N ASN A 295 -14.28 -14.61 6.80
CA ASN A 295 -13.11 -13.80 6.70
C ASN A 295 -13.11 -12.71 7.79
N HIS A 296 -13.35 -13.04 9.08
CA HIS A 296 -13.30 -12.17 10.29
C HIS A 296 -12.57 -12.80 11.51
N VAL A 297 -11.89 -12.01 12.37
CA VAL A 297 -11.31 -12.43 13.67
C VAL A 297 -12.00 -11.71 14.81
N TYR A 298 -12.63 -12.47 15.69
CA TYR A 298 -13.37 -11.98 16.85
C TYR A 298 -12.53 -12.16 18.12
N GLN A 299 -12.21 -11.07 18.84
CA GLN A 299 -11.32 -11.10 20.00
C GLN A 299 -12.10 -10.96 21.31
N LEU A 300 -12.30 -12.08 22.00
CA LEU A 300 -12.97 -12.15 23.29
C LEU A 300 -11.95 -11.90 24.42
N LEU A 301 -12.13 -10.83 25.21
CA LEU A 301 -11.27 -10.52 26.35
C LEU A 301 -11.94 -10.96 27.65
N CYS A 302 -11.41 -12.00 28.28
CA CYS A 302 -11.86 -12.53 29.55
C CYS A 302 -11.03 -11.95 30.71
N ARG A 303 -11.68 -11.25 31.65
CA ARG A 303 -11.03 -10.68 32.84
C ARG A 303 -11.44 -11.40 34.12
N PHE A 304 -10.47 -11.94 34.85
CA PHE A 304 -10.66 -12.73 36.08
C PHE A 304 -10.56 -11.84 37.34
N LYS A 305 -11.62 -11.77 38.15
CA LYS A 305 -11.73 -10.90 39.34
C LYS A 305 -11.39 -11.62 40.65
N THR A 306 -10.93 -10.85 41.64
CA THR A 306 -10.27 -11.36 42.86
C THR A 306 -11.21 -12.05 43.88
N LYS A 307 -12.56 -12.11 43.70
CA LYS A 307 -13.48 -12.51 44.79
C LYS A 307 -14.81 -13.23 44.47
N MET A 308 -15.07 -13.71 43.25
CA MET A 308 -16.28 -14.52 42.95
C MET A 308 -15.99 -15.46 41.78
N PRO A 309 -16.76 -16.55 41.56
CA PRO A 309 -16.72 -17.29 40.29
C PRO A 309 -17.29 -16.48 39.10
N ALA A 310 -17.44 -15.16 39.25
CA ALA A 310 -18.00 -14.26 38.25
C ALA A 310 -16.88 -13.74 37.33
N LEU A 311 -16.93 -14.15 36.07
CA LEU A 311 -16.07 -13.65 35.00
C LEU A 311 -16.54 -12.24 34.59
N ASP A 312 -15.65 -11.25 34.60
CA ASP A 312 -15.95 -9.95 33.98
C ASP A 312 -15.61 -10.08 32.49
N ILE A 313 -16.64 -10.28 31.68
CA ILE A 313 -16.46 -10.49 30.25
C ILE A 313 -16.56 -9.13 29.58
N ASN A 314 -15.55 -8.77 28.78
CA ASN A 314 -15.62 -7.63 27.89
C ASN A 314 -15.40 -8.18 26.47
N LEU A 315 -16.48 -8.50 25.76
CA LEU A 315 -16.37 -8.92 24.36
C LEU A 315 -16.05 -7.69 23.51
N THR A 316 -14.82 -7.61 23.01
CA THR A 316 -14.50 -6.67 21.93
C THR A 316 -14.74 -7.35 20.59
N VAL A 317 -15.86 -7.01 19.95
CA VAL A 317 -16.09 -7.40 18.56
C VAL A 317 -15.08 -6.60 17.72
N CYS A 318 -13.96 -7.23 17.41
CA CYS A 318 -13.11 -6.85 16.30
C CYS A 318 -13.73 -7.50 15.07
N PRO A 319 -14.14 -6.75 14.06
CA PRO A 319 -14.37 -7.35 12.75
C PRO A 319 -12.98 -7.73 12.14
N TRP A 320 -12.81 -8.70 11.20
CA TRP A 320 -11.84 -8.44 10.09
C TRP A 320 -12.47 -7.38 9.17
N ILE A 321 -12.81 -6.24 9.76
CA ILE A 321 -12.63 -5.01 9.05
C ILE A 321 -11.13 -4.98 8.81
N ALA A 322 -10.78 -4.83 7.54
CA ALA A 322 -9.46 -4.37 7.19
C ALA A 322 -9.08 -3.27 8.19
N LEU A 323 -7.98 -3.40 8.95
CA LEU A 323 -7.19 -2.19 9.10
C LEU A 323 -7.03 -1.71 7.67
N GLU A 324 -7.61 -0.53 7.45
CA GLU A 324 -7.19 0.47 6.48
C GLU A 324 -5.96 -0.05 5.76
N PRO A 325 -6.10 -0.34 4.45
CA PRO A 325 -5.08 -1.02 3.69
C PRO A 325 -3.75 -0.48 4.12
N ASN A 326 -2.85 -1.41 4.45
CA ASN A 326 -1.45 -1.14 4.74
C ASN A 326 -1.09 0.17 4.02
N ILE A 327 -0.49 1.14 4.67
CA ILE A 327 0.01 2.34 3.96
C ILE A 327 0.94 1.92 2.79
N ASP A 328 1.27 0.62 2.65
CA ASP A 328 1.90 -0.01 1.50
C ASP A 328 0.94 -0.67 0.45
N LYS A 329 -0.32 -0.99 0.79
CA LYS A 329 -1.41 -1.51 -0.09
C LYS A 329 -2.41 -0.44 -0.58
N ILE A 330 -2.84 0.56 0.21
CA ILE A 330 -3.58 1.70 -0.38
C ILE A 330 -2.65 2.40 -1.38
N TYR A 331 -1.41 2.67 -0.98
CA TYR A 331 -0.42 3.24 -1.88
C TYR A 331 -0.01 2.26 -3.01
N GLY A 332 -0.35 0.98 -2.90
CA GLY A 332 -0.16 -0.05 -3.93
C GLY A 332 -1.31 -0.14 -4.95
N ASP A 333 -2.57 0.11 -4.55
CA ASP A 333 -3.76 0.13 -5.42
C ASP A 333 -4.11 1.54 -5.94
N ILE A 334 -3.63 2.58 -5.24
CA ILE A 334 -3.70 3.99 -5.62
C ILE A 334 -2.32 4.42 -6.12
N HIS A 335 -2.08 4.21 -7.40
CA HIS A 335 -0.85 4.62 -8.04
C HIS A 335 -1.00 6.00 -8.67
N ILE A 336 -0.36 7.01 -8.07
CA ILE A 336 -0.29 8.36 -8.64
C ILE A 336 1.18 8.70 -8.86
N ILE A 337 1.52 9.05 -10.10
CA ILE A 337 2.81 9.62 -10.46
C ILE A 337 2.68 11.14 -10.44
N ASN A 338 3.53 11.82 -9.65
CA ASN A 338 3.45 13.28 -9.49
C ASN A 338 4.35 14.05 -10.46
N CYS A 339 5.42 13.43 -10.97
CA CYS A 339 6.32 14.04 -11.93
C CYS A 339 6.35 13.20 -13.22
N PHE A 340 6.14 13.86 -14.36
CA PHE A 340 6.26 13.24 -15.67
C PHE A 340 7.42 13.89 -16.41
N ILE A 341 8.41 13.07 -16.76
CA ILE A 341 9.49 13.47 -17.65
C ILE A 341 8.97 13.33 -19.08
N VAL A 342 8.92 14.44 -19.80
CA VAL A 342 8.40 14.50 -21.16
C VAL A 342 9.43 15.26 -22.01
N PRO A 343 9.87 14.74 -23.17
CA PRO A 343 10.76 15.52 -24.03
C PRO A 343 10.06 16.76 -24.58
N PRO A 344 10.78 17.80 -25.03
CA PRO A 344 10.19 18.89 -25.81
C PRO A 344 9.42 18.37 -27.03
N GLY A 345 8.22 18.92 -27.27
CA GLY A 345 7.29 18.43 -28.30
C GLY A 345 6.70 17.04 -28.00
N GLY A 346 6.97 16.49 -26.81
CA GLY A 346 6.57 15.16 -26.39
C GLY A 346 5.15 15.11 -25.85
N ARG A 347 4.68 13.88 -25.58
CA ARG A 347 3.33 13.63 -25.09
C ARG A 347 3.30 12.61 -23.96
N VAL A 348 2.43 12.84 -22.98
CA VAL A 348 2.14 11.89 -21.89
C VAL A 348 0.64 11.82 -21.60
N HIS A 349 0.20 10.68 -21.07
CA HIS A 349 -1.18 10.46 -20.63
C HIS A 349 -1.17 10.27 -19.12
N ILE A 350 -2.01 11.02 -18.41
CA ILE A 350 -2.06 11.04 -16.96
C ILE A 350 -3.45 10.54 -16.53
N PRO A 351 -3.57 9.35 -15.94
CA PRO A 351 -4.84 8.84 -15.45
C PRO A 351 -5.28 9.61 -14.20
N MET A 352 -6.59 9.78 -14.02
CA MET A 352 -7.17 10.44 -12.84
C MET A 352 -7.74 9.49 -11.80
N ASP A 353 -7.87 8.19 -12.11
CA ASP A 353 -8.51 7.21 -11.23
C ASP A 353 -7.85 7.16 -9.84
N GLY A 354 -6.52 7.23 -9.79
CA GLY A 354 -5.76 7.28 -8.56
C GLY A 354 -6.13 8.49 -7.70
N VAL A 355 -6.35 9.66 -8.29
CA VAL A 355 -6.73 10.88 -7.56
C VAL A 355 -8.12 10.70 -6.92
N TYR A 356 -9.10 10.20 -7.67
CA TYR A 356 -10.44 9.95 -7.13
C TYR A 356 -10.42 8.92 -5.99
N LYS A 357 -9.66 7.83 -6.17
CA LYS A 357 -9.47 6.83 -5.11
C LYS A 357 -8.81 7.44 -3.89
N ALA A 358 -7.77 8.26 -4.07
CA ALA A 358 -7.03 8.87 -2.97
C ALA A 358 -7.96 9.68 -2.07
N TRP A 359 -8.72 10.60 -2.65
CA TRP A 359 -9.68 11.42 -1.91
C TRP A 359 -10.78 10.60 -1.23
N ALA A 360 -11.26 9.54 -1.87
CA ALA A 360 -12.33 8.71 -1.31
C ALA A 360 -11.86 7.71 -0.23
N GLN A 361 -10.60 7.29 -0.24
CA GLN A 361 -10.14 6.11 0.51
C GLN A 361 -9.04 6.38 1.55
N LEU A 362 -8.42 7.57 1.55
CA LEU A 362 -7.32 7.89 2.47
C LEU A 362 -7.77 8.74 3.66
N ASP A 363 -7.23 8.41 4.83
CA ASP A 363 -7.34 9.20 6.05
C ASP A 363 -6.79 10.62 5.90
N GLU A 364 -5.71 10.78 5.11
CA GLU A 364 -5.10 12.08 4.86
C GLU A 364 -6.08 13.06 4.20
N PHE A 365 -7.03 12.54 3.42
CA PHE A 365 -8.13 13.27 2.79
C PHE A 365 -9.46 13.11 3.54
N GLU A 366 -9.43 12.58 4.75
CA GLU A 366 -10.60 12.37 5.62
C GLU A 366 -11.71 11.55 4.96
N HIS A 367 -11.33 10.65 4.04
CA HIS A 367 -12.26 9.89 3.21
C HIS A 367 -13.29 10.76 2.49
N ALA A 368 -12.95 12.01 2.14
CA ALA A 368 -13.83 12.97 1.50
C ALA A 368 -13.77 12.82 -0.03
N PRO A 369 -14.72 12.10 -0.69
CA PRO A 369 -14.64 11.87 -2.12
C PRO A 369 -14.82 13.18 -2.88
N ILE A 370 -14.12 13.30 -4.01
CA ILE A 370 -14.29 14.45 -4.91
C ILE A 370 -15.78 14.54 -5.31
N PRO A 371 -16.42 15.72 -5.23
CA PRO A 371 -17.83 15.90 -5.58
C PRO A 371 -18.07 15.71 -7.08
N ASP A 372 -19.34 15.50 -7.45
CA ASP A 372 -19.75 15.56 -8.85
C ASP A 372 -19.59 16.99 -9.39
N GLY A 373 -19.18 17.08 -10.65
CA GLY A 373 -18.90 18.36 -11.30
C GLY A 373 -18.11 18.18 -12.59
N GLU A 374 -18.01 19.25 -13.36
CA GLU A 374 -17.17 19.29 -14.55
C GLU A 374 -15.70 19.21 -14.15
N VAL A 375 -14.97 18.27 -14.76
CA VAL A 375 -13.53 18.10 -14.57
C VAL A 375 -12.79 18.98 -15.57
N MET A 376 -12.00 19.91 -15.07
CA MET A 376 -11.14 20.78 -15.87
C MET A 376 -9.68 20.56 -15.51
N VAL A 377 -8.79 20.77 -16.49
CA VAL A 377 -7.35 20.76 -16.26
C VAL A 377 -6.72 21.98 -16.91
N GLU A 378 -5.84 22.66 -16.18
CA GLU A 378 -5.17 23.87 -16.63
C GLU A 378 -3.69 23.92 -16.23
N VAL A 379 -2.90 24.69 -16.97
CA VAL A 379 -1.53 25.05 -16.57
C VAL A 379 -1.61 26.06 -15.45
N LEU A 380 -1.14 25.68 -14.26
CA LEU A 380 -1.06 26.58 -13.12
C LEU A 380 0.10 27.57 -13.30
N TRP A 381 1.27 27.05 -13.67
CA TRP A 381 2.44 27.84 -14.02
C TRP A 381 3.45 27.02 -14.86
N GLN A 382 4.36 27.73 -15.53
CA GLN A 382 5.56 27.25 -16.20
C GLN A 382 6.75 28.15 -15.82
N ASP A 383 7.95 27.59 -15.72
CA ASP A 383 9.15 28.34 -15.33
C ASP A 383 9.86 29.05 -16.51
N GLU A 384 9.46 28.70 -17.73
CA GLU A 384 9.92 29.27 -18.97
C GLU A 384 8.75 29.34 -19.95
N ILE A 385 8.50 30.51 -20.56
CA ILE A 385 7.44 30.66 -21.56
C ILE A 385 7.76 29.77 -22.76
N GLY A 386 6.79 28.91 -23.12
CA GLY A 386 6.89 27.97 -24.24
C GLY A 386 7.17 26.51 -23.83
N VAL A 387 7.30 26.22 -22.53
CA VAL A 387 7.29 24.84 -22.02
C VAL A 387 5.91 24.21 -22.23
N MET A 388 4.86 25.01 -21.98
CA MET A 388 3.47 24.67 -22.26
C MET A 388 2.88 25.72 -23.21
N THR A 389 1.92 25.29 -24.01
CA THR A 389 1.13 26.10 -24.95
C THR A 389 -0.35 26.07 -24.57
N ASP A 390 -1.14 26.97 -25.13
CA ASP A 390 -2.60 26.99 -25.00
C ASP A 390 -3.28 25.68 -25.45
N HIS A 391 -2.63 24.91 -26.33
CA HIS A 391 -3.12 23.62 -26.82
C HIS A 391 -2.54 22.40 -26.09
N SER A 392 -1.71 22.61 -25.07
CA SER A 392 -0.93 21.55 -24.42
C SER A 392 -1.75 20.60 -23.55
N ILE A 393 -2.99 20.93 -23.19
CA ILE A 393 -3.80 20.12 -22.28
C ILE A 393 -5.12 19.75 -22.96
N LYS A 394 -5.43 18.44 -22.94
CA LYS A 394 -6.73 17.91 -23.36
C LYS A 394 -7.22 16.92 -22.32
N VAL A 395 -8.47 17.06 -21.89
CA VAL A 395 -9.12 16.09 -20.98
C VAL A 395 -9.97 15.14 -21.80
N MET A 396 -9.69 13.86 -21.69
CA MET A 396 -10.46 12.81 -22.35
C MET A 396 -11.42 12.18 -21.36
N ASN A 397 -12.62 11.83 -21.82
CA ASN A 397 -13.66 11.23 -20.99
C ASN A 397 -14.01 12.05 -19.72
N ALA A 398 -13.97 13.38 -19.79
CA ALA A 398 -14.22 14.26 -18.64
C ALA A 398 -15.54 13.94 -17.91
N SER A 399 -16.58 13.57 -18.67
CA SER A 399 -17.89 13.17 -18.13
C SER A 399 -17.88 11.83 -17.39
N LEU A 400 -16.83 11.02 -17.55
CA LEU A 400 -16.67 9.71 -16.90
C LEU A 400 -15.77 9.77 -15.66
N ARG A 401 -15.39 10.97 -15.19
CA ARG A 401 -14.72 11.23 -13.90
C ARG A 401 -13.49 10.35 -13.62
N ASP A 402 -13.64 9.28 -12.86
CA ASP A 402 -12.56 8.35 -12.49
C ASP A 402 -11.98 7.59 -13.70
N LYS A 403 -12.69 7.57 -14.83
CA LYS A 403 -12.20 7.05 -16.12
C LYS A 403 -11.65 8.15 -17.04
N ALA A 404 -11.62 9.40 -16.57
CA ALA A 404 -10.99 10.50 -17.28
C ALA A 404 -9.47 10.40 -17.22
N TYR A 405 -8.82 10.93 -18.25
CA TYR A 405 -7.37 11.05 -18.28
C TYR A 405 -6.97 12.33 -19.02
N VAL A 406 -5.82 12.87 -18.64
CA VAL A 406 -5.24 14.06 -19.26
C VAL A 406 -4.26 13.62 -20.34
N ILE A 407 -4.35 14.24 -21.51
CA ILE A 407 -3.27 14.24 -22.48
C ILE A 407 -2.52 15.57 -22.30
N VAL A 408 -1.21 15.46 -22.08
CA VAL A 408 -0.30 16.59 -22.01
C VAL A 408 0.64 16.52 -23.21
N GLU A 409 0.71 17.59 -23.99
CA GLU A 409 1.62 17.77 -25.13
C GLU A 409 2.51 18.99 -24.82
N THR A 410 3.80 18.78 -24.58
CA THR A 410 4.75 19.87 -24.23
C THR A 410 5.08 20.70 -25.46
N GLY A 411 5.46 21.96 -25.24
CA GLY A 411 6.07 22.79 -26.28
C GLY A 411 7.52 22.41 -26.56
N GLU A 412 8.17 23.17 -27.44
CA GLU A 412 9.56 22.93 -27.88
C GLU A 412 10.61 23.39 -26.87
N LYS A 413 10.21 24.10 -25.80
CA LYS A 413 11.16 24.64 -24.81
C LYS A 413 11.30 23.69 -23.63
N MET A 414 12.54 23.41 -23.25
CA MET A 414 12.84 22.71 -22.00
C MET A 414 12.53 23.58 -20.78
N GLY A 415 12.08 22.94 -19.71
CA GLY A 415 11.74 23.60 -18.46
C GLY A 415 10.76 22.77 -17.64
N ASN A 416 10.00 23.44 -16.79
CA ASN A 416 9.10 22.84 -15.83
C ASN A 416 7.75 23.54 -15.87
N ALA A 417 6.69 22.76 -15.72
CA ALA A 417 5.35 23.28 -15.53
C ALA A 417 4.60 22.48 -14.48
N VAL A 418 3.61 23.12 -13.86
CA VAL A 418 2.62 22.43 -13.03
C VAL A 418 1.25 22.60 -13.65
N ILE A 419 0.55 21.49 -13.78
CA ILE A 419 -0.85 21.45 -14.20
C ILE A 419 -1.74 21.06 -13.02
N THR A 420 -2.99 21.48 -13.02
CA THR A 420 -3.94 21.20 -11.94
C THR A 420 -5.22 20.60 -12.47
N MET A 421 -5.76 19.61 -11.76
CA MET A 421 -7.12 19.11 -11.94
C MET A 421 -8.06 19.86 -11.02
N LYS A 422 -9.15 20.39 -11.59
CA LYS A 422 -10.20 21.11 -10.87
C LYS A 422 -11.55 20.44 -11.04
N VAL A 423 -12.35 20.50 -9.99
CA VAL A 423 -13.78 20.16 -10.03
C VAL A 423 -14.54 21.29 -9.34
N ASN A 424 -15.52 21.87 -10.02
CA ASN A 424 -16.29 23.02 -9.52
C ASN A 424 -15.43 24.23 -9.09
N GLY A 425 -14.29 24.45 -9.76
CA GLY A 425 -13.38 25.56 -9.51
C GLY A 425 -12.32 25.31 -8.42
N GLU A 426 -12.46 24.24 -7.65
CA GLU A 426 -11.51 23.85 -6.59
C GLU A 426 -10.47 22.87 -7.14
N ILE A 427 -9.20 23.00 -6.73
CA ILE A 427 -8.11 22.12 -7.19
C ILE A 427 -8.10 20.83 -6.37
N TYR A 428 -8.16 19.67 -7.01
CA TYR A 428 -8.11 18.37 -6.33
C TYR A 428 -6.80 17.63 -6.53
N TRP A 429 -5.99 17.98 -7.52
CA TRP A 429 -4.62 17.47 -7.65
C TRP A 429 -3.78 18.39 -8.54
N SER A 430 -2.47 18.23 -8.45
CA SER A 430 -1.52 18.88 -9.34
C SER A 430 -0.39 17.93 -9.70
N TRP A 431 0.17 18.11 -10.91
CA TRP A 431 1.26 17.30 -11.43
C TRP A 431 2.37 18.19 -11.97
N HIS A 432 3.61 17.77 -11.76
CA HIS A 432 4.81 18.36 -12.33
C HIS A 432 5.10 17.74 -13.70
N ILE A 433 5.17 18.60 -14.71
CA ILE A 433 5.64 18.25 -16.05
C ILE A 433 7.08 18.75 -16.16
N TRP A 434 8.03 17.81 -16.20
CA TRP A 434 9.45 18.09 -16.38
C TRP A 434 9.80 17.92 -17.86
N CYS A 435 9.79 19.03 -18.60
CA CYS A 435 10.05 19.07 -20.03
C CYS A 435 11.57 19.02 -20.29
N THR A 436 12.11 17.86 -20.67
CA THR A 436 13.55 17.65 -20.86
C THR A 436 13.86 16.40 -21.67
N ASP A 437 14.98 16.40 -22.39
CA ASP A 437 15.53 15.22 -23.08
C ASP A 437 16.20 14.22 -22.12
N TYR A 438 16.27 14.55 -20.83
CA TYR A 438 16.80 13.65 -19.81
C TYR A 438 15.97 12.37 -19.74
N ASN A 439 16.64 11.21 -19.77
CA ASN A 439 16.00 9.93 -19.52
C ASN A 439 16.72 9.19 -18.38
N PRO A 440 16.14 9.13 -17.17
CA PRO A 440 16.78 8.51 -16.02
C PRO A 440 16.90 6.99 -16.17
N ASN A 441 16.15 6.35 -17.08
CA ASN A 441 16.20 4.89 -17.27
C ASN A 441 17.39 4.44 -18.13
N LEU A 442 18.10 5.37 -18.78
CA LEU A 442 19.34 5.10 -19.50
C LEU A 442 20.55 5.20 -18.57
N LYS A 443 21.59 4.39 -18.82
CA LYS A 443 22.81 4.35 -17.99
C LYS A 443 23.49 5.71 -17.80
N ASN A 444 23.49 6.57 -18.83
CA ASN A 444 24.09 7.90 -18.78
C ASN A 444 23.30 8.92 -17.94
N GLY A 445 22.04 8.60 -17.61
CA GLY A 445 21.21 9.38 -16.70
C GLY A 445 21.25 8.90 -15.25
N GLN A 446 22.10 7.91 -14.94
CA GLN A 446 22.17 7.22 -13.65
C GLN A 446 23.55 7.33 -13.03
N GLN A 447 23.59 7.28 -11.69
CA GLN A 447 24.82 7.24 -10.92
C GLN A 447 24.69 6.27 -9.76
N GLU A 448 25.68 5.41 -9.55
CA GLU A 448 25.70 4.51 -8.39
C GLU A 448 26.45 5.14 -7.22
N LEU A 449 25.80 5.19 -6.07
CA LEU A 449 26.37 5.75 -4.84
C LEU A 449 25.74 5.09 -3.62
N ASN A 450 26.57 4.61 -2.70
CA ASN A 450 26.16 3.99 -1.44
C ASN A 450 25.16 2.82 -1.60
N GLY A 451 25.30 2.06 -2.68
CA GLY A 451 24.42 0.93 -3.00
C GLY A 451 23.00 1.34 -3.41
N TYR A 452 22.82 2.55 -3.93
CA TYR A 452 21.61 3.01 -4.62
C TYR A 452 21.97 3.43 -6.05
N VAL A 453 20.98 3.32 -6.96
CA VAL A 453 21.05 3.90 -8.30
C VAL A 453 20.31 5.23 -8.25
N TRP A 454 21.03 6.33 -8.34
CA TRP A 454 20.52 7.70 -8.31
C TRP A 454 20.25 8.21 -9.72
N MET A 455 19.29 9.13 -9.85
CA MET A 455 19.27 10.07 -10.96
C MET A 455 20.56 10.89 -10.96
N ASP A 456 21.05 11.27 -12.13
CA ASP A 456 22.24 12.12 -12.22
C ASP A 456 21.99 13.57 -11.74
N ARG A 457 20.74 14.03 -11.73
CA ARG A 457 20.35 15.42 -11.42
C ARG A 457 19.13 15.53 -10.52
N ASN A 458 18.90 16.72 -9.97
CA ASN A 458 17.75 17.02 -9.11
C ASN A 458 16.45 17.06 -9.93
N ILE A 459 15.31 16.79 -9.27
CA ILE A 459 14.01 16.91 -9.94
C ILE A 459 13.82 18.35 -10.45
N GLY A 460 13.48 18.47 -11.73
CA GLY A 460 13.26 19.74 -12.43
C GLY A 460 14.52 20.43 -12.96
N ALA A 461 15.70 19.81 -12.83
CA ALA A 461 16.94 20.32 -13.42
C ALA A 461 16.98 20.00 -14.94
N THR A 462 17.21 20.98 -15.81
CA THR A 462 17.23 20.71 -17.27
C THR A 462 18.58 20.17 -17.74
N TYR A 463 19.66 20.36 -16.96
CA TYR A 463 20.99 19.82 -17.21
C TYR A 463 21.71 19.49 -15.90
N ASN A 464 22.84 18.78 -15.99
CA ASN A 464 23.65 18.38 -14.83
C ASN A 464 25.08 18.95 -14.85
N SER A 465 25.41 19.78 -15.84
CA SER A 465 26.74 20.38 -15.99
C SER A 465 26.81 21.77 -15.37
N TYR A 466 27.86 22.03 -14.60
CA TYR A 466 28.15 23.37 -14.09
C TYR A 466 28.60 24.36 -15.18
N ASN A 467 29.20 23.86 -16.25
CA ASN A 467 29.78 24.69 -17.32
C ASN A 467 28.73 25.42 -18.17
N GLU A 468 27.46 25.01 -18.10
CA GLU A 468 26.35 25.60 -18.85
C GLU A 468 25.59 26.61 -17.97
N GLU A 469 25.48 27.84 -18.45
CA GLU A 469 24.78 28.96 -17.78
C GLU A 469 25.16 29.11 -16.28
N GLY A 470 26.43 28.88 -15.94
CA GLY A 470 26.95 28.96 -14.57
C GLY A 470 26.28 27.97 -13.59
N GLY A 471 25.77 26.84 -14.09
CA GLY A 471 25.16 25.78 -13.31
C GLY A 471 23.74 26.09 -12.80
N VAL A 472 23.14 27.23 -13.14
CA VAL A 472 21.87 27.70 -12.55
C VAL A 472 20.73 26.69 -12.72
N ARG A 473 20.59 26.07 -13.91
CA ARG A 473 19.51 25.08 -14.14
C ARG A 473 19.84 23.66 -13.64
N SER A 474 20.98 23.47 -12.97
CA SER A 474 21.26 22.21 -12.27
C SER A 474 20.54 22.10 -10.92
N LYS A 475 20.10 23.23 -10.35
CA LYS A 475 19.50 23.31 -9.01
C LYS A 475 18.26 22.45 -8.84
N GLY A 476 17.43 22.36 -9.88
CA GLY A 476 16.09 21.79 -9.78
C GLY A 476 15.18 22.66 -8.90
N PHE A 477 14.13 22.04 -8.35
CA PHE A 477 13.17 22.69 -7.47
C PHE A 477 13.24 22.15 -6.04
N LEU A 478 12.60 22.88 -5.12
CA LEU A 478 12.62 22.59 -3.68
C LEU A 478 11.26 22.07 -3.23
N TYR A 479 11.25 21.13 -2.28
CA TYR A 479 10.03 20.47 -1.79
C TYR A 479 9.94 20.56 -0.28
N GLN A 480 8.76 20.85 0.26
CA GLN A 480 8.51 20.64 1.68
C GLN A 480 8.48 19.14 1.96
N TRP A 481 9.03 18.70 3.10
CA TRP A 481 9.17 17.26 3.37
C TRP A 481 7.80 16.56 3.35
N GLY A 482 7.67 15.48 2.60
CA GLY A 482 6.41 14.74 2.48
C GLY A 482 5.37 15.37 1.54
N ARG A 483 5.70 16.45 0.83
CA ARG A 483 4.80 17.11 -0.13
C ARG A 483 5.19 16.80 -1.57
N LYS A 484 4.20 16.65 -2.45
CA LYS A 484 4.41 16.49 -3.91
C LYS A 484 4.64 17.81 -4.66
N ASP A 485 4.14 18.93 -4.12
CA ASP A 485 4.22 20.24 -4.76
C ASP A 485 5.57 20.90 -4.52
N LEU A 486 5.99 21.67 -5.52
CA LEU A 486 7.37 22.11 -5.67
C LEU A 486 7.46 23.64 -5.69
N PHE A 487 8.56 24.17 -5.15
CA PHE A 487 8.80 25.60 -4.95
C PHE A 487 10.07 26.05 -5.68
N PRO A 488 10.06 27.26 -6.29
CA PRO A 488 11.19 27.73 -7.07
C PRO A 488 12.45 27.85 -6.20
N PRO A 489 13.64 27.55 -6.73
CA PRO A 489 14.89 27.96 -6.10
C PRO A 489 15.09 29.49 -6.32
N ALA A 490 16.18 30.03 -5.78
CA ALA A 490 16.66 31.33 -6.23
C ALA A 490 17.08 31.28 -7.71
N LYS A 491 16.74 32.33 -8.48
CA LYS A 491 17.03 32.50 -9.91
C LYS A 491 18.51 32.34 -10.27
N GLY A 492 19.39 32.76 -9.36
CA GLY A 492 20.84 32.82 -9.49
C GLY A 492 21.49 32.43 -8.17
N TRP A 493 22.79 32.67 -8.03
CA TRP A 493 23.58 32.15 -6.91
C TRP A 493 23.90 33.17 -5.83
N GLU A 494 23.45 34.41 -5.99
CA GLU A 494 23.77 35.50 -5.08
C GLU A 494 22.97 35.40 -3.78
N LYS A 495 23.56 35.89 -2.69
CA LYS A 495 22.98 35.79 -1.34
C LYS A 495 21.57 36.38 -1.21
N ALA A 496 21.28 37.47 -1.92
CA ALA A 496 20.00 38.18 -1.90
C ALA A 496 19.23 38.03 -3.23
N GLU A 497 19.48 36.94 -3.95
CA GLU A 497 18.85 36.67 -5.22
C GLU A 497 17.34 36.40 -5.07
N ALA A 498 16.54 36.93 -6.00
CA ALA A 498 15.11 36.68 -6.05
C ALA A 498 14.79 35.21 -6.40
N ASP A 499 13.57 34.80 -6.10
CA ASP A 499 13.03 33.52 -6.53
C ASP A 499 12.98 33.42 -8.06
N LYS A 500 13.14 32.21 -8.58
CA LYS A 500 12.91 31.95 -10.01
C LYS A 500 11.48 32.36 -10.37
N GLU A 501 11.36 33.16 -11.43
CA GLU A 501 10.07 33.63 -11.95
C GLU A 501 9.25 32.44 -12.48
N LEU A 502 7.94 32.48 -12.20
CA LEU A 502 6.97 31.52 -12.69
C LEU A 502 5.93 32.29 -13.51
N TYR A 503 5.46 31.68 -14.59
CA TYR A 503 4.59 32.30 -15.58
C TYR A 503 3.32 31.48 -15.75
N GLY A 504 2.16 32.11 -15.89
CA GLY A 504 0.99 31.41 -16.42
C GLY A 504 1.11 31.12 -17.90
N ILE A 505 0.06 30.54 -18.48
CA ILE A 505 0.06 30.21 -19.91
C ILE A 505 0.08 31.45 -20.80
N THR A 506 -0.42 32.58 -20.30
CA THR A 506 -0.44 33.87 -21.03
C THR A 506 0.82 34.71 -20.79
N GLY A 507 1.78 34.20 -20.00
CA GLY A 507 3.02 34.89 -19.66
C GLY A 507 2.90 35.84 -18.46
N GLU A 508 1.79 35.82 -17.74
CA GLU A 508 1.63 36.61 -16.52
C GLU A 508 2.46 36.02 -15.37
N LEU A 509 3.12 36.86 -14.57
CA LEU A 509 3.90 36.40 -13.43
C LEU A 509 3.00 35.77 -12.36
N LYS A 510 3.42 34.61 -11.86
CA LYS A 510 2.81 33.89 -10.73
C LYS A 510 3.74 33.95 -9.54
N SER A 511 3.18 34.19 -8.37
CA SER A 511 3.89 34.14 -7.09
C SER A 511 3.19 33.16 -6.18
N PHE A 512 3.97 32.44 -5.38
CA PHE A 512 3.42 31.57 -4.34
C PHE A 512 3.08 32.40 -3.09
N SER A 513 2.05 31.99 -2.37
CA SER A 513 1.67 32.55 -1.08
C SER A 513 2.40 31.88 0.07
N LYS A 514 2.49 32.56 1.21
CA LYS A 514 3.02 32.00 2.45
C LYS A 514 1.91 32.03 3.50
N THR A 515 1.65 30.90 4.14
CA THR A 515 0.54 30.79 5.10
C THR A 515 0.95 29.94 6.29
N PRO A 516 0.79 30.43 7.54
CA PRO A 516 1.04 29.59 8.71
C PRO A 516 0.02 28.46 8.79
N VAL A 517 0.49 27.28 9.19
CA VAL A 517 -0.41 26.14 9.46
C VAL A 517 -1.28 26.47 10.66
N ALA A 518 -2.60 26.36 10.51
CA ALA A 518 -3.57 26.70 11.55
C ALA A 518 -4.57 25.58 11.87
N VAL A 519 -4.46 24.43 11.19
CA VAL A 519 -5.42 23.31 11.30
C VAL A 519 -4.73 22.01 11.71
N LEU A 520 -5.50 21.08 12.26
CA LEU A 520 -4.99 19.77 12.70
C LEU A 520 -4.54 18.90 11.52
N ASN A 521 -5.25 18.90 10.40
CA ASN A 521 -4.88 18.24 9.16
C ASN A 521 -4.83 19.27 8.03
N ASN A 522 -3.65 19.53 7.48
CA ASN A 522 -3.42 20.50 6.42
C ASN A 522 -3.12 19.84 5.06
N ILE A 523 -3.27 18.52 4.93
CA ILE A 523 -2.98 17.80 3.68
C ILE A 523 -3.93 18.25 2.57
N SER A 524 -5.25 18.20 2.78
CA SER A 524 -6.25 18.63 1.79
C SER A 524 -6.05 20.09 1.37
N ASN A 525 -5.81 20.99 2.33
CA ASN A 525 -5.50 22.39 2.06
C ASN A 525 -4.29 22.55 1.14
N SER A 526 -3.24 21.75 1.34
CA SER A 526 -2.04 21.83 0.50
C SER A 526 -2.25 21.37 -0.93
N VAL A 527 -3.16 20.43 -1.14
CA VAL A 527 -3.56 19.94 -2.47
C VAL A 527 -4.46 20.96 -3.16
N HIS A 528 -5.39 21.57 -2.43
CA HIS A 528 -6.20 22.69 -2.90
C HIS A 528 -5.34 23.93 -3.26
N ASN A 529 -4.21 24.10 -2.59
CA ASN A 529 -3.35 25.27 -2.72
C ASN A 529 -1.88 24.89 -3.03
N PRO A 530 -1.59 24.34 -4.23
CA PRO A 530 -0.25 23.89 -4.60
C PRO A 530 0.78 25.03 -4.67
N MET A 531 0.32 26.28 -4.80
CA MET A 531 1.14 27.50 -4.78
C MET A 531 1.19 28.18 -3.41
N THR A 532 0.80 27.51 -2.32
CA THR A 532 0.97 28.04 -0.96
C THR A 532 2.09 27.30 -0.25
N PHE A 533 3.13 28.02 0.17
CA PHE A 533 4.13 27.54 1.11
C PHE A 533 3.58 27.62 2.53
N TYR A 534 3.52 26.49 3.23
CA TYR A 534 2.96 26.44 4.58
C TYR A 534 4.06 26.57 5.63
N THR A 535 4.02 27.66 6.41
CA THR A 535 5.03 27.93 7.44
C THR A 535 4.64 27.33 8.79
N SER A 536 5.63 26.85 9.53
CA SER A 536 5.44 26.22 10.85
C SER A 536 6.77 26.14 11.60
N SER A 537 6.73 25.98 12.92
CA SER A 537 7.92 25.70 13.73
C SER A 537 8.51 24.32 13.46
N ASP A 538 7.70 23.35 13.00
CA ASP A 538 8.18 22.02 12.59
C ASP A 538 7.49 21.55 11.30
N SER A 539 6.24 21.07 11.39
CA SER A 539 5.57 20.40 10.27
C SER A 539 4.57 21.30 9.53
N TRP A 540 4.53 21.18 8.19
CA TRP A 540 3.60 21.96 7.37
C TRP A 540 2.19 21.37 7.29
N TYR A 541 2.02 20.12 7.73
CA TYR A 541 0.79 19.35 7.52
C TYR A 541 -0.07 19.19 8.78
N THR A 542 0.40 19.63 9.96
CA THR A 542 -0.39 19.64 11.20
C THR A 542 0.14 20.63 12.24
N VAL A 543 -0.74 21.19 13.06
CA VAL A 543 -0.38 21.93 14.28
C VAL A 543 -0.09 21.03 15.50
N ASN A 544 -0.33 19.72 15.40
CA ASN A 544 -0.11 18.78 16.49
C ASN A 544 1.16 17.95 16.24
N GLU A 545 2.24 18.32 16.91
CA GLU A 545 3.55 17.65 16.80
C GLU A 545 3.46 16.14 17.02
N LYS A 546 2.60 15.67 17.95
CA LYS A 546 2.38 14.24 18.17
C LYS A 546 1.70 13.56 16.99
N LEU A 547 0.74 14.21 16.33
CA LEU A 547 0.11 13.63 15.12
C LEU A 547 1.09 13.54 13.95
N ALA A 548 1.95 14.55 13.79
CA ALA A 548 3.00 14.55 12.78
C ALA A 548 3.96 13.37 12.91
N ASP A 549 4.14 12.97 14.15
CA ASP A 549 5.03 11.93 14.57
C ASP A 549 4.39 10.54 14.45
N TYR A 550 3.14 10.35 14.86
CA TYR A 550 2.56 9.01 14.89
C TYR A 550 1.94 8.55 13.56
N SER A 551 1.22 9.43 12.86
CA SER A 551 0.33 9.07 11.74
C SER A 551 0.86 9.46 10.35
N LEU A 552 1.50 10.63 10.22
CA LEU A 552 1.87 11.23 8.93
C LEU A 552 3.40 11.25 8.69
N ARG A 553 4.13 10.29 9.26
CA ARG A 553 5.59 10.22 9.14
C ARG A 553 6.09 9.48 7.90
N TYR A 554 5.18 8.95 7.09
CA TYR A 554 5.44 8.10 5.93
C TYR A 554 4.85 8.71 4.64
N LEU A 555 4.93 10.04 4.51
CA LEU A 555 4.30 10.74 3.39
C LEU A 555 4.98 10.43 2.06
N TRP A 556 6.31 10.40 1.95
CA TRP A 556 7.04 10.08 0.71
C TRP A 556 7.41 8.61 0.54
N ASN A 557 7.50 7.88 1.65
CA ASN A 557 7.83 6.47 1.60
C ASN A 557 7.12 5.71 2.71
N THR A 558 6.82 4.45 2.42
CA THR A 558 6.26 3.54 3.40
C THR A 558 7.29 3.08 4.43
N LYS A 559 6.84 2.31 5.44
CA LYS A 559 7.74 1.65 6.40
C LYS A 559 8.75 0.70 5.76
N LEU A 560 8.44 0.18 4.57
CA LEU A 560 9.33 -0.67 3.78
C LEU A 560 10.20 0.13 2.81
N GLY A 561 10.12 1.46 2.84
CA GLY A 561 10.85 2.36 1.94
C GLY A 561 10.25 2.45 0.55
N LYS A 562 9.05 1.88 0.30
CA LYS A 562 8.37 1.98 -1.01
C LYS A 562 7.84 3.39 -1.23
N LYS A 563 7.77 3.81 -2.49
CA LYS A 563 7.20 5.10 -2.90
C LYS A 563 5.72 5.20 -2.54
N THR A 564 5.28 6.39 -2.20
CA THR A 564 3.88 6.75 -1.92
C THR A 564 3.33 7.76 -2.94
N LEU A 565 2.05 8.12 -2.85
CA LEU A 565 1.39 9.06 -3.74
C LEU A 565 1.78 10.53 -3.50
N PHE A 566 2.49 10.85 -2.41
CA PHE A 566 3.05 12.19 -2.20
C PHE A 566 4.51 12.30 -2.63
N ASP A 567 5.15 11.18 -2.99
CA ASP A 567 6.53 11.19 -3.48
C ASP A 567 6.61 11.95 -4.81
N PRO A 568 7.47 12.99 -4.92
CA PRO A 568 7.54 13.85 -6.08
C PRO A 568 8.30 13.24 -7.27
N CYS A 569 8.97 12.09 -7.10
CA CYS A 569 9.78 11.50 -8.15
C CYS A 569 8.91 10.95 -9.31
N PRO A 570 9.46 10.82 -10.53
CA PRO A 570 8.74 10.22 -11.65
C PRO A 570 8.61 8.70 -11.54
N ALA A 571 7.87 8.09 -12.45
CA ALA A 571 7.62 6.64 -12.46
C ALA A 571 8.92 5.81 -12.48
N GLY A 572 9.02 4.82 -11.59
CA GLY A 572 10.20 3.96 -11.43
C GLY A 572 11.30 4.57 -10.55
N TRP A 573 11.04 5.72 -9.95
CA TRP A 573 11.95 6.49 -9.11
C TRP A 573 11.26 6.99 -7.86
N ARG A 574 11.99 7.01 -6.74
CA ARG A 574 11.51 7.43 -5.43
C ARG A 574 12.49 8.33 -4.69
N VAL A 575 11.99 9.06 -3.71
CA VAL A 575 12.83 9.76 -2.74
C VAL A 575 13.71 8.72 -2.04
N PRO A 576 15.02 8.98 -1.89
CA PRO A 576 15.92 8.08 -1.19
C PRO A 576 15.49 7.92 0.27
N ALA A 577 15.13 6.71 0.68
CA ALA A 577 14.92 6.36 2.09
C ALA A 577 16.12 5.54 2.59
N PRO A 578 16.53 5.67 3.86
CA PRO A 578 17.53 4.79 4.48
C PRO A 578 17.23 3.30 4.25
N LYS A 579 18.22 2.40 4.33
CA LYS A 579 17.96 0.93 4.31
C LYS A 579 17.53 0.43 5.69
N ASN A 580 18.15 0.96 6.73
CA ASN A 580 17.80 0.71 8.13
C ASN A 580 17.62 2.02 8.90
N VAL A 581 17.12 1.92 10.13
CA VAL A 581 16.89 3.06 11.02
C VAL A 581 18.17 3.89 11.22
N GLU A 582 19.34 3.27 11.26
CA GLU A 582 20.60 3.97 11.55
C GLU A 582 21.30 4.52 10.31
N ASP A 583 20.94 4.04 9.12
CA ASP A 583 21.65 4.35 7.88
C ASP A 583 21.31 5.74 7.30
N SER A 584 22.20 6.26 6.46
CA SER A 584 21.93 7.37 5.54
C SER A 584 21.92 6.85 4.10
N PRO A 585 21.08 7.42 3.20
CA PRO A 585 21.20 7.15 1.77
C PRO A 585 22.54 7.63 1.19
N TRP A 586 23.15 8.65 1.78
CA TRP A 586 24.48 9.14 1.40
C TRP A 586 25.56 8.44 2.23
N PRO A 587 26.76 8.22 1.65
CA PRO A 587 27.85 7.61 2.40
C PRO A 587 28.39 8.58 3.46
N ASP A 588 28.91 8.03 4.55
CA ASP A 588 29.62 8.79 5.59
C ASP A 588 31.08 9.13 5.18
N ASP A 589 31.41 8.93 3.90
CA ASP A 589 32.68 9.31 3.31
C ASP A 589 32.89 10.83 3.35
N SER A 590 34.15 11.27 3.24
CA SER A 590 34.45 12.70 3.24
C SER A 590 33.79 13.39 2.05
N ILE A 591 32.85 14.29 2.36
CA ILE A 591 32.22 15.20 1.40
C ILE A 591 33.31 16.07 0.77
N VAL A 592 33.22 16.26 -0.54
CA VAL A 592 34.13 17.10 -1.32
C VAL A 592 33.39 18.36 -1.76
N LEU A 593 33.88 19.53 -1.34
CA LEU A 593 33.31 20.80 -1.77
C LEU A 593 33.82 21.19 -3.14
N TYR A 594 32.91 21.41 -4.07
CA TYR A 594 33.21 21.99 -5.38
C TYR A 594 32.82 23.47 -5.37
N LYS A 595 33.58 24.29 -4.63
CA LYS A 595 33.26 25.71 -4.38
C LYS A 595 33.09 26.51 -5.67
N GLU A 596 33.99 26.31 -6.63
CA GLU A 596 33.92 26.96 -7.94
C GLU A 596 32.70 26.53 -8.73
N MET A 597 32.22 25.30 -8.53
CA MET A 597 31.03 24.73 -9.15
C MET A 597 29.77 24.89 -8.31
N LYS A 598 29.83 25.62 -7.20
CA LYS A 598 28.71 25.86 -6.29
C LYS A 598 27.93 24.59 -5.94
N GLY A 599 28.67 23.53 -5.59
CA GLY A 599 28.11 22.24 -5.22
C GLY A 599 29.09 21.38 -4.45
N PHE A 600 28.77 20.09 -4.32
CA PHE A 600 29.59 19.12 -3.61
C PHE A 600 29.47 17.72 -4.23
N GLY A 601 30.33 16.82 -3.79
CA GLY A 601 30.31 15.39 -4.10
C GLY A 601 30.87 14.57 -2.95
N PHE A 602 31.29 13.34 -3.26
CA PHE A 602 31.80 12.39 -2.26
C PHE A 602 33.11 11.80 -2.78
N ASN A 603 34.14 11.62 -1.93
CA ASN A 603 35.44 11.09 -2.36
C ASN A 603 35.37 9.77 -3.15
N VAL A 604 34.35 8.96 -2.89
CA VAL A 604 34.13 7.66 -3.54
C VAL A 604 33.42 7.73 -4.89
N SER A 605 33.02 8.92 -5.36
CA SER A 605 32.26 9.07 -6.61
C SER A 605 32.40 10.48 -7.23
N ASN A 606 32.31 10.59 -8.55
CA ASN A 606 32.25 11.89 -9.24
C ASN A 606 30.84 12.50 -9.27
N VAL A 607 30.00 12.19 -8.27
CA VAL A 607 28.62 12.68 -8.21
C VAL A 607 28.62 14.16 -7.82
N TYR A 608 27.92 14.98 -8.60
CA TYR A 608 27.77 16.41 -8.34
C TYR A 608 26.37 16.74 -7.81
N TYR A 609 26.30 17.40 -6.65
CA TYR A 609 25.09 17.94 -6.03
C TYR A 609 25.19 19.47 -5.91
N PRO A 610 24.31 20.27 -6.55
CA PRO A 610 24.35 21.72 -6.45
C PRO A 610 23.97 22.24 -5.06
N ALA A 611 24.55 23.36 -4.65
CA ALA A 611 24.17 24.10 -3.46
C ALA A 611 22.94 24.98 -3.75
N ALA A 612 21.81 24.34 -4.05
CA ALA A 612 20.57 24.97 -4.52
C ALA A 612 19.83 25.84 -3.48
N GLY A 613 20.33 25.92 -2.24
CA GLY A 613 19.66 26.55 -1.12
C GLY A 613 18.57 25.66 -0.51
N TYR A 614 17.85 26.21 0.46
CA TYR A 614 16.64 25.64 1.04
C TYR A 614 15.74 26.77 1.53
N ARG A 615 14.43 26.56 1.66
CA ARG A 615 13.50 27.55 2.23
C ARG A 615 13.30 27.30 3.71
N LEU A 616 13.25 28.37 4.49
CA LEU A 616 12.98 28.32 5.93
C LEU A 616 11.56 27.86 6.22
N ASN A 617 11.41 26.98 7.21
CA ASN A 617 10.13 26.56 7.76
C ASN A 617 9.28 27.73 8.30
N SER A 618 9.89 28.71 8.95
CA SER A 618 9.16 29.78 9.65
C SER A 618 8.71 30.93 8.74
N THR A 619 9.48 31.25 7.69
CA THR A 619 9.19 32.39 6.80
C THR A 619 8.93 31.99 5.35
N GLY A 620 9.33 30.80 4.93
CA GLY A 620 9.31 30.36 3.52
C GLY A 620 10.31 31.10 2.61
N ASP A 621 11.15 31.96 3.18
CA ASP A 621 12.18 32.66 2.42
C ASP A 621 13.28 31.70 1.99
N ILE A 622 13.82 31.93 0.80
CA ILE A 622 14.99 31.21 0.35
C ILE A 622 16.17 31.55 1.26
N MET A 623 16.73 30.51 1.86
CA MET A 623 17.78 30.64 2.83
C MET A 623 19.11 30.36 2.16
N MET A 624 19.88 31.44 2.01
CA MET A 624 21.33 31.40 1.85
C MET A 624 22.05 31.95 3.11
N ASP A 625 21.32 32.30 4.18
CA ASP A 625 21.80 33.13 5.30
C ASP A 625 21.26 32.70 6.67
N ILE A 626 21.97 31.87 7.45
CA ILE A 626 21.66 31.69 8.89
C ILE A 626 22.35 32.78 9.67
N ASN A 627 21.58 33.78 10.14
CA ASN A 627 22.04 34.88 10.99
C ASN A 627 23.09 35.79 10.33
N LEU A 628 22.95 37.10 10.61
CA LEU A 628 23.98 38.13 10.37
C LEU A 628 25.36 37.78 10.97
N ASN A 629 25.50 36.67 11.71
CA ASN A 629 26.73 36.19 12.36
C ASN A 629 27.34 34.90 11.78
N THR A 630 26.77 34.22 10.76
CA THR A 630 27.47 33.06 10.13
C THR A 630 28.11 33.41 8.78
N PRO A 631 29.31 32.89 8.46
CA PRO A 631 30.07 33.27 7.27
C PRO A 631 29.62 32.58 5.97
N TYR A 632 28.49 31.86 5.95
CA TYR A 632 28.12 31.00 4.81
C TYR A 632 27.41 31.79 3.70
N ASN A 633 27.88 31.64 2.46
CA ASN A 633 27.32 32.27 1.25
C ASN A 633 26.58 31.26 0.36
N TYR A 634 26.84 29.96 0.52
CA TYR A 634 26.25 28.89 -0.27
C TYR A 634 25.73 27.78 0.63
N TRP A 635 24.57 27.21 0.28
CA TRP A 635 23.90 26.15 1.04
C TRP A 635 23.34 25.10 0.09
N GLY A 636 23.50 23.82 0.42
CA GLY A 636 22.79 22.72 -0.22
C GLY A 636 22.17 21.84 0.84
N ARG A 637 20.87 21.55 0.70
CA ARG A 637 20.20 20.53 1.51
C ARG A 637 19.43 19.57 0.63
N TYR A 638 19.53 18.30 0.97
CA TYR A 638 18.94 17.20 0.21
C TYR A 638 18.11 16.32 1.12
N TRP A 639 16.85 16.13 0.75
CA TRP A 639 15.91 15.34 1.51
C TRP A 639 16.08 13.84 1.33
N SER A 640 15.85 13.11 2.43
CA SER A 640 15.55 11.69 2.41
C SER A 640 14.15 11.39 2.96
N GLY A 641 13.65 10.21 2.60
CA GLY A 641 12.50 9.58 3.22
C GLY A 641 12.78 9.16 4.68
N ASN A 642 11.75 8.69 5.37
CA ASN A 642 11.81 8.37 6.79
C ASN A 642 11.60 6.87 7.08
N LEU A 643 12.51 6.28 7.85
CA LEU A 643 12.35 4.94 8.43
C LEU A 643 12.48 4.92 9.96
N ARG A 644 12.73 6.07 10.63
CA ARG A 644 13.04 6.13 12.07
C ARG A 644 11.77 6.20 12.95
N ARG A 645 11.87 5.69 14.19
CA ARG A 645 10.76 5.58 15.16
C ARG A 645 10.51 6.82 16.06
N SER A 646 11.38 7.85 16.11
CA SER A 646 11.23 9.03 17.01
C SER A 646 11.84 10.35 16.45
N PHE A 647 11.44 11.50 16.99
CA PHE A 647 10.96 12.74 16.32
C PHE A 647 11.75 14.03 16.66
N THR A 648 11.92 15.08 15.83
CA THR A 648 10.97 16.06 15.26
C THR A 648 11.50 16.69 13.94
N MET A 649 12.48 16.06 13.30
CA MET A 649 13.18 16.59 12.12
C MET A 649 13.58 15.45 11.21
N THR A 650 13.64 15.69 9.90
CA THR A 650 14.05 14.68 8.90
C THR A 650 15.53 14.82 8.58
N LEU A 651 16.16 13.71 8.19
CA LEU A 651 17.58 13.70 7.86
C LEU A 651 17.79 14.33 6.49
N THR A 652 18.84 15.13 6.40
CA THR A 652 19.32 15.74 5.17
C THR A 652 20.81 15.51 5.03
N CYS A 653 21.26 15.42 3.78
CA CYS A 653 22.63 15.80 3.47
C CYS A 653 22.69 17.32 3.40
N VAL A 654 23.62 17.92 4.15
CA VAL A 654 23.87 19.36 4.18
C VAL A 654 25.27 19.65 3.72
N VAL A 655 25.40 20.77 3.02
CA VAL A 655 26.65 21.46 2.76
C VAL A 655 26.43 22.95 2.90
N ALA A 656 27.38 23.66 3.51
CA ALA A 656 27.46 25.10 3.43
C ALA A 656 28.90 25.60 3.55
N TRP A 657 29.22 26.65 2.82
CA TRP A 657 30.51 27.33 2.92
C TRP A 657 30.34 28.81 2.63
N GLY A 658 31.29 29.61 3.12
CA GLY A 658 31.41 30.99 2.70
C GLY A 658 32.57 31.69 3.40
N GLU A 659 32.77 32.93 2.98
CA GLU A 659 33.90 33.75 3.37
C GLU A 659 33.38 35.10 3.87
N ARG A 660 33.87 35.50 5.04
CA ARG A 660 33.86 36.88 5.52
C ARG A 660 35.30 37.38 5.59
N PRO A 661 35.54 38.70 5.62
CA PRO A 661 36.89 39.27 5.70
C PRO A 661 37.80 38.72 6.81
N GLU A 662 37.23 38.07 7.84
CA GLU A 662 37.97 37.60 9.03
C GLU A 662 37.74 36.12 9.39
N VAL A 663 36.78 35.43 8.76
CA VAL A 663 36.43 34.03 9.08
C VAL A 663 35.97 33.28 7.82
N THR A 664 36.61 32.15 7.53
CA THR A 664 36.10 31.13 6.62
C THR A 664 35.33 30.09 7.44
N GLY A 665 34.13 29.74 7.00
CA GLY A 665 33.33 28.69 7.63
C GLY A 665 32.90 27.65 6.62
N GLU A 666 33.01 26.39 7.00
CA GLU A 666 32.50 25.25 6.26
C GLU A 666 31.72 24.33 7.20
N THR A 667 30.57 23.83 6.74
CA THR A 667 29.80 22.80 7.44
C THR A 667 29.25 21.81 6.42
N TYR A 668 29.35 20.53 6.73
CA TYR A 668 28.81 19.48 5.88
C TYR A 668 28.51 18.24 6.72
N GLY A 669 27.57 17.43 6.26
CA GLY A 669 27.23 16.17 6.92
C GLY A 669 26.02 15.48 6.31
N VAL A 670 25.92 14.17 6.51
CA VAL A 670 24.85 13.32 5.93
C VAL A 670 23.73 12.97 6.92
N TYR A 671 23.84 13.45 8.16
CA TYR A 671 22.84 13.27 9.24
C TYR A 671 22.32 14.61 9.79
N ALA A 672 22.28 15.65 8.94
CA ALA A 672 21.85 16.97 9.37
C ALA A 672 20.32 17.02 9.47
N LYS A 673 19.81 17.48 10.60
CA LYS A 673 18.39 17.64 10.81
C LYS A 673 17.85 18.87 10.06
N LEU A 674 16.61 18.80 9.59
CA LEU A 674 15.83 19.94 9.13
C LEU A 674 14.33 19.75 9.44
N GLU A 675 13.64 20.84 9.77
CA GLU A 675 12.20 20.89 10.05
C GLU A 675 11.41 20.56 8.78
N ARG A 676 10.30 19.82 8.94
CA ARG A 676 9.55 19.26 7.80
C ARG A 676 8.87 20.33 6.93
N ALA A 677 8.56 21.49 7.51
CA ALA A 677 8.02 22.64 6.79
C ALA A 677 9.08 23.41 5.98
N SER A 678 10.38 23.18 6.18
CA SER A 678 11.41 23.71 5.28
C SER A 678 11.28 23.09 3.90
N ALA A 679 11.76 23.76 2.84
CA ALA A 679 11.84 23.15 1.52
C ALA A 679 13.29 22.97 1.05
N ALA A 680 13.65 21.77 0.61
CA ALA A 680 15.01 21.44 0.18
C ALA A 680 14.98 20.62 -1.12
N SER A 681 16.15 20.36 -1.69
CA SER A 681 16.27 19.63 -2.96
C SER A 681 15.93 18.15 -2.77
N VAL A 682 15.38 17.53 -3.82
CA VAL A 682 15.17 16.09 -3.91
C VAL A 682 15.95 15.56 -5.12
N ARG A 683 16.71 14.48 -4.91
CA ARG A 683 17.31 13.69 -5.98
C ARG A 683 16.89 12.23 -5.80
N CYS A 684 16.24 11.69 -6.81
CA CYS A 684 15.59 10.39 -6.71
C CYS A 684 16.58 9.23 -6.84
N VAL A 685 16.21 8.10 -6.24
CA VAL A 685 16.82 6.79 -6.47
C VAL A 685 15.84 5.87 -7.17
N LYS A 686 16.35 4.86 -7.86
CA LYS A 686 15.54 3.84 -8.51
C LYS A 686 14.72 3.08 -7.46
N GLU A 687 13.46 2.81 -7.78
CA GLU A 687 12.50 2.17 -6.85
C GLU A 687 12.97 0.81 -6.33
#